data_AF-A0A8T7AJH8-F1
#
_entry.id   AF-A0A8T7AJH8-F1
#
_cell.length_a   1.000
_cell.length_b   1.000
_cell.length_c   1.000
_cell.angle_alpha   90.00
_cell.angle_beta   90.00
_cell.angle_gamma   90.00
#
_symmetry.space_group_name_H-M   'P 1'
#
loop_
_entity.id
_entity.type
_entity.pdbx_description
1 polymer ?
#
loop_
_entity_poly.entity_id
_entity_poly.type
_entity_poly.pdbx_seq_one_letter_code
_entity_poly.pdbx_strand_id
1 'polypeptide(L)'
;MLLLSCAMHGALADDIELFVSTNNQPFQCEAPNVVFLIDTSGSMDGAVDTQAPWDPAQTYSGCFATGSYYYNTTGTPPDCTATAAFDKSANRCAALNGTEYTGEFQAWDATAERWVKLADAAPDWTVECAADEGVDGDGIGAATYAVDGAVGPWSENGDDRIAWGSNASAVTVFDGNWLNWLRNPPTVTTTRLQIVKDVTKAALDNLENINVALMEFNADEGGSLLHAVEDIELARAPIQTAIDGLVPGGQTPLSESMYELAQYFLGGSIEYGKSPDGESVAAARVGGTLASTTYLSPLNSTGQNTYIVLLTDGEPNGDMSANRLIEALPDYGLLVGDPCDDSIEGSCLDSVAAYLNKADLRSDIPGRQNVITHTIGFQVDLPLLASTAERGGGKYFVADNTASLTSVLSNLAKDFSRTSSLLTPPQIPINSFNTADRLDDVYISVFQPAATQHWPGNVKRYRLQETDNGTILVDANGNNAIDPATGTFADNAVSFWSDPEIDGDQAELGGAASQLPSSATRKLLTNVGGGSGLSEVTVANMNITAAMLGAPEIERAKTILWARGVDARDADEDGDVLEDRKEMGDPLHVQPVTVAYGSDEANSNALVFVATNDGYLHAIDATTGVEVWSFIPRRLLSRLFELSLDQPSTNKEYGLDGELRVVEAAGRKILIFGMRRGGEAMFAMDVTSRSNPSLRWVIDSNDAGFLDLGQTWSPATAARVSIGGAAKDVILFGGGYDAGQDNGSFRTDSKGNAIYMVNTLTGELEWSAGDDNGRDNHDLPLARMDFSIPAGLRVLDSDRDGFANRLYVGDMGAQVWRIDFINGNGRASLAEGGVLASLGAADDGAPARADARRFYNTPDAVDLVLDAKILTAINIGSG
;
A
#
# COMPACT_ATOMS: atom_id res chain seq x y z
N MET A 1 26.70 7.65 -37.22
CA MET A 1 25.93 6.41 -37.43
C MET A 1 26.21 5.51 -36.24
N LEU A 2 25.41 5.65 -35.18
CA LEU A 2 25.26 4.69 -34.09
C LEU A 2 23.91 5.05 -33.46
N LEU A 3 22.93 4.19 -33.72
CA LEU A 3 21.59 4.24 -33.15
C LEU A 3 21.68 3.74 -31.71
N LEU A 4 21.18 4.52 -30.75
CA LEU A 4 20.76 4.01 -29.46
C LEU A 4 19.25 3.80 -29.53
N SER A 5 18.83 2.54 -29.64
CA SER A 5 17.46 2.10 -29.50
C SER A 5 17.05 2.21 -28.03
N CYS A 6 16.29 3.24 -27.69
CA CYS A 6 15.61 3.35 -26.41
C CYS A 6 14.38 2.44 -26.47
N ALA A 7 14.40 1.33 -25.74
CA ALA A 7 13.22 0.48 -25.58
C ALA A 7 12.21 1.23 -24.70
N MET A 8 11.18 1.81 -25.32
CA MET A 8 10.02 2.34 -24.61
C MET A 8 9.16 1.17 -24.14
N HIS A 9 9.19 0.86 -22.85
CA HIS A 9 8.21 -0.02 -22.20
C HIS A 9 7.06 0.83 -21.63
N GLY A 10 5.84 0.29 -21.71
CA GLY A 10 4.60 1.02 -21.44
C GLY A 10 4.39 1.31 -19.95
N ALA A 11 4.11 2.57 -19.64
CA ALA A 11 3.48 2.98 -18.38
C ALA A 11 2.06 2.37 -18.32
N LEU A 12 1.72 1.78 -17.16
CA LEU A 12 0.37 1.30 -16.83
C LEU A 12 -0.39 2.50 -16.23
N ALA A 13 -1.50 2.91 -16.82
CA ALA A 13 -2.27 4.03 -16.28
C ALA A 13 -3.06 3.58 -15.04
N ASP A 14 -2.47 3.60 -13.83
CA ASP A 14 -3.21 3.50 -12.57
C ASP A 14 -3.01 4.74 -11.69
N ASP A 15 -4.08 5.23 -11.07
CA ASP A 15 -4.10 6.45 -10.24
C ASP A 15 -3.26 6.29 -8.96
N ILE A 16 -2.87 5.04 -8.62
CA ILE A 16 -1.91 4.73 -7.54
C ILE A 16 -0.46 4.98 -7.91
N GLU A 17 -0.09 5.22 -9.17
CA GLU A 17 1.31 5.56 -9.52
C GLU A 17 1.76 6.90 -8.90
N LEU A 18 0.81 7.74 -8.46
CA LEU A 18 1.05 8.93 -7.64
C LEU A 18 1.33 8.60 -6.16
N PHE A 19 0.92 7.41 -5.72
CA PHE A 19 0.84 7.01 -4.31
C PHE A 19 1.69 5.78 -3.98
N VAL A 20 2.20 5.05 -4.97
CA VAL A 20 2.99 3.83 -4.83
C VAL A 20 4.09 3.86 -5.87
N SER A 21 5.33 3.75 -5.42
CA SER A 21 6.49 3.61 -6.30
C SER A 21 6.41 2.27 -7.04
N THR A 22 6.06 2.30 -8.33
CA THR A 22 6.38 1.19 -9.23
C THR A 22 7.80 1.39 -9.78
N ASN A 23 8.55 0.30 -9.96
CA ASN A 23 9.96 0.27 -10.41
C ASN A 23 10.27 0.99 -11.74
N ASN A 24 9.28 1.64 -12.37
CA ASN A 24 9.40 2.37 -13.63
C ASN A 24 8.98 3.85 -13.56
N GLN A 25 8.73 4.41 -12.37
CA GLN A 25 8.61 5.86 -12.21
C GLN A 25 10.00 6.50 -11.98
N PRO A 26 10.32 7.66 -12.58
CA PRO A 26 11.57 8.37 -12.34
C PRO A 26 11.58 9.14 -11.01
N PHE A 27 11.01 8.54 -9.95
CA PHE A 27 11.13 8.99 -8.56
C PHE A 27 11.67 7.82 -7.73
N GLN A 28 13.00 7.73 -7.63
CA GLN A 28 13.63 6.89 -6.61
C GLN A 28 13.59 7.65 -5.28
N CYS A 29 12.84 7.16 -4.29
CA CYS A 29 13.31 7.31 -2.92
C CYS A 29 14.65 6.57 -2.85
N GLU A 30 15.71 7.23 -2.41
CA GLU A 30 17.00 6.57 -2.28
C GLU A 30 16.89 5.45 -1.24
N ALA A 31 17.59 4.34 -1.48
CA ALA A 31 17.63 3.19 -0.59
C ALA A 31 17.89 3.62 0.88
N PRO A 32 17.26 2.97 1.88
CA PRO A 32 17.45 3.37 3.27
C PRO A 32 18.90 3.17 3.70
N ASN A 33 19.36 4.02 4.61
CA ASN A 33 20.71 3.94 5.17
C ASN A 33 20.69 3.14 6.47
N VAL A 34 21.51 2.10 6.58
CA VAL A 34 21.66 1.28 7.79
C VAL A 34 23.08 1.39 8.30
N VAL A 35 23.27 1.82 9.54
CA VAL A 35 24.58 1.90 10.17
C VAL A 35 24.68 0.86 11.28
N PHE A 36 25.62 -0.08 11.13
CA PHE A 36 25.97 -1.02 12.20
C PHE A 36 27.02 -0.38 13.11
N LEU A 37 26.64 -0.13 14.36
CA LEU A 37 27.54 0.32 15.41
C LEU A 37 27.86 -0.90 16.30
N ILE A 38 29.06 -1.45 16.12
CA ILE A 38 29.48 -2.71 16.75
C ILE A 38 30.41 -2.42 17.92
N ASP A 39 30.04 -2.96 19.09
CA ASP A 39 30.88 -2.97 20.28
C ASP A 39 32.13 -3.82 20.06
N THR A 40 33.28 -3.16 20.25
CA THR A 40 34.62 -3.74 20.21
C THR A 40 35.32 -3.67 21.55
N SER A 41 34.62 -3.37 22.64
CA SER A 41 35.18 -3.22 23.99
C SER A 41 35.82 -4.50 24.51
N GLY A 42 36.60 -4.39 25.59
CA GLY A 42 37.31 -5.54 26.17
C GLY A 42 36.40 -6.69 26.64
N SER A 43 35.12 -6.43 26.97
CA SER A 43 34.16 -7.48 27.36
C SER A 43 33.81 -8.42 26.21
N MET A 44 33.97 -7.97 24.97
CA MET A 44 33.65 -8.74 23.77
C MET A 44 34.63 -9.91 23.51
N ASP A 45 35.75 -10.00 24.24
CA ASP A 45 36.65 -11.18 24.27
C ASP A 45 36.11 -12.33 25.15
N GLY A 46 35.00 -12.10 25.86
CA GLY A 46 34.33 -13.13 26.68
C GLY A 46 33.93 -14.35 25.84
N ALA A 47 34.15 -15.55 26.38
CA ALA A 47 33.75 -16.80 25.72
C ALA A 47 32.28 -17.14 25.98
N VAL A 48 31.58 -17.56 24.92
CA VAL A 48 30.18 -18.01 24.97
C VAL A 48 30.07 -19.38 24.30
N ASP A 49 29.37 -20.30 24.95
CA ASP A 49 28.96 -21.57 24.35
C ASP A 49 27.79 -21.30 23.41
N THR A 50 28.02 -21.47 22.11
CA THR A 50 27.06 -21.10 21.07
C THR A 50 26.90 -22.18 20.01
N GLN A 51 25.93 -21.99 19.14
CA GLN A 51 25.75 -22.77 17.93
C GLN A 51 26.97 -22.58 17.01
N ALA A 52 27.60 -23.68 16.59
CA ALA A 52 28.61 -23.63 15.54
C ALA A 52 27.96 -23.06 14.26
N PRO A 53 28.64 -22.15 13.54
CA PRO A 53 28.12 -21.57 12.30
C PRO A 53 27.71 -22.65 11.29
N TRP A 54 26.76 -22.30 10.43
CA TRP A 54 26.43 -23.12 9.27
C TRP A 54 27.65 -23.21 8.35
N ASP A 55 28.13 -24.44 8.11
CA ASP A 55 29.16 -24.73 7.13
C ASP A 55 28.53 -25.53 5.98
N PRO A 56 28.33 -24.94 4.79
CA PRO A 56 27.74 -25.64 3.65
C PRO A 56 28.59 -26.79 3.13
N ALA A 57 29.90 -26.84 3.46
CA ALA A 57 30.78 -27.95 3.13
C ALA A 57 30.65 -29.14 4.12
N GLN A 58 30.02 -28.93 5.27
CA GLN A 58 29.79 -29.96 6.28
C GLN A 58 28.41 -30.61 6.10
N THR A 59 28.35 -31.94 6.17
CA THR A 59 27.09 -32.68 6.25
C THR A 59 26.65 -32.86 7.70
N TYR A 60 25.44 -32.42 8.02
CA TYR A 60 24.87 -32.53 9.36
C TYR A 60 23.93 -33.73 9.46
N SER A 61 24.05 -34.48 10.56
CA SER A 61 23.19 -35.64 10.80
C SER A 61 21.80 -35.20 11.25
N GLY A 62 20.75 -35.65 10.56
CA GLY A 62 19.38 -35.40 10.96
C GLY A 62 18.37 -36.19 10.12
N CYS A 63 17.12 -35.75 10.15
CA CYS A 63 16.00 -36.44 9.51
C CYS A 63 15.71 -35.98 8.09
N PHE A 64 16.26 -34.83 7.67
CA PHE A 64 16.07 -34.28 6.33
C PHE A 64 17.13 -34.83 5.37
N ALA A 65 16.72 -35.10 4.13
CA ALA A 65 17.64 -35.53 3.09
C ALA A 65 18.50 -34.34 2.64
N THR A 66 19.83 -34.47 2.73
CA THR A 66 20.78 -33.39 2.42
C THR A 66 20.85 -33.03 0.93
N GLY A 67 20.38 -33.93 0.07
CA GLY A 67 20.29 -33.74 -1.39
C GLY A 67 18.96 -33.16 -1.87
N SER A 68 18.06 -32.77 -0.96
CA SER A 68 16.73 -32.29 -1.29
C SER A 68 16.46 -30.90 -0.71
N TYR A 69 15.57 -30.18 -1.38
CA TYR A 69 14.92 -28.97 -0.89
C TYR A 69 13.52 -29.32 -0.38
N TYR A 70 13.15 -28.76 0.77
CA TYR A 70 11.83 -28.92 1.38
C TYR A 70 11.05 -27.62 1.22
N TYR A 71 9.73 -27.67 1.04
CA TYR A 71 8.94 -26.46 0.83
C TYR A 71 7.61 -26.45 1.58
N ASN A 72 7.13 -25.25 1.92
CA ASN A 72 5.80 -25.02 2.46
C ASN A 72 5.29 -23.61 2.16
N THR A 73 4.01 -23.36 2.44
CA THR A 73 3.37 -22.05 2.23
C THR A 73 3.39 -21.15 3.47
N THR A 74 3.89 -21.64 4.62
CA THR A 74 3.85 -20.90 5.89
C THR A 74 5.11 -20.08 6.14
N GLY A 75 6.20 -20.32 5.39
CA GLY A 75 7.48 -19.65 5.59
C GLY A 75 8.24 -20.10 6.84
N THR A 76 7.71 -21.08 7.58
CA THR A 76 8.34 -21.60 8.80
C THR A 76 9.15 -22.85 8.49
N PRO A 77 10.37 -23.03 9.02
CA PRO A 77 11.15 -24.25 8.81
C PRO A 77 10.35 -25.53 9.14
N PRO A 78 10.25 -26.50 8.21
CA PRO A 78 9.42 -27.70 8.41
C PRO A 78 9.97 -28.62 9.51
N ASP A 79 9.12 -29.49 10.05
CA ASP A 79 9.54 -30.56 10.97
C ASP A 79 9.89 -31.86 10.23
N CYS A 80 10.40 -32.87 10.96
CA CYS A 80 10.82 -34.15 10.37
C CYS A 80 9.70 -34.98 9.71
N THR A 81 8.44 -34.54 9.79
CA THR A 81 7.32 -35.21 9.14
C THR A 81 7.03 -34.65 7.74
N ALA A 82 7.73 -33.58 7.34
CA ALA A 82 7.54 -32.95 6.05
C ALA A 82 7.87 -33.89 4.89
N THR A 83 6.93 -34.01 3.96
CA THR A 83 7.05 -34.82 2.75
C THR A 83 7.11 -33.99 1.46
N ALA A 84 6.77 -32.71 1.53
CA ALA A 84 6.81 -31.78 0.40
C ALA A 84 8.27 -31.37 0.13
N ALA A 85 8.87 -31.97 -0.90
CA ALA A 85 10.27 -31.77 -1.25
C ALA A 85 10.53 -32.05 -2.74
N PHE A 86 11.61 -31.48 -3.27
CA PHE A 86 12.18 -31.78 -4.59
C PHE A 86 13.70 -31.89 -4.51
N ASP A 87 14.33 -32.54 -5.49
CA ASP A 87 15.77 -32.81 -5.50
C ASP A 87 16.56 -31.57 -5.88
N LYS A 88 17.71 -31.34 -5.23
CA LYS A 88 18.59 -30.19 -5.56
C LYS A 88 19.06 -30.21 -7.02
N SER A 89 19.22 -31.39 -7.60
CA SER A 89 19.62 -31.55 -9.01
C SER A 89 18.55 -31.09 -10.01
N ALA A 90 17.29 -31.00 -9.57
CA ALA A 90 16.17 -30.53 -10.37
C ALA A 90 16.02 -29.00 -10.36
N ASN A 91 16.69 -28.28 -9.45
CA ASN A 91 16.58 -26.83 -9.35
C ASN A 91 17.23 -26.11 -10.54
N ARG A 92 16.50 -25.18 -11.16
CA ARG A 92 17.02 -24.22 -12.15
C ARG A 92 16.88 -22.75 -11.73
N CYS A 93 16.20 -22.50 -10.61
CA CYS A 93 16.16 -21.20 -9.96
C CYS A 93 17.53 -20.85 -9.33
N ALA A 94 18.29 -19.98 -9.98
CA ALA A 94 19.53 -19.39 -9.51
C ALA A 94 19.31 -18.43 -8.33
N ALA A 95 18.12 -17.81 -8.22
CA ALA A 95 17.75 -16.99 -7.07
C ALA A 95 17.71 -17.80 -5.75
N LEU A 96 17.48 -19.13 -5.83
CA LEU A 96 17.63 -20.06 -4.70
C LEU A 96 19.12 -20.37 -4.48
N ASN A 97 19.90 -19.37 -4.05
CA ASN A 97 21.32 -19.49 -3.72
C ASN A 97 21.55 -19.28 -2.22
N GLY A 98 21.12 -20.25 -1.40
CA GLY A 98 21.19 -20.10 0.05
C GLY A 98 20.56 -21.24 0.83
N THR A 99 20.27 -20.98 2.10
CA THR A 99 19.65 -21.94 3.03
C THR A 99 18.13 -21.96 2.94
N GLU A 100 17.53 -20.84 2.58
CA GLU A 100 16.10 -20.68 2.35
C GLU A 100 15.82 -19.60 1.29
N TYR A 101 14.67 -19.69 0.63
CA TYR A 101 14.20 -18.69 -0.34
C TYR A 101 12.68 -18.75 -0.49
N THR A 102 12.02 -17.59 -0.55
CA THR A 102 10.58 -17.49 -0.78
C THR A 102 10.30 -16.93 -2.16
N GLY A 103 9.46 -17.62 -2.93
CA GLY A 103 9.09 -17.17 -4.27
C GLY A 103 8.01 -18.03 -4.92
N GLU A 104 7.74 -17.73 -6.19
CA GLU A 104 6.83 -18.51 -7.03
C GLU A 104 7.61 -19.59 -7.79
N PHE A 105 7.18 -20.85 -7.65
CA PHE A 105 7.83 -22.00 -8.26
C PHE A 105 6.88 -22.83 -9.12
N GLN A 106 7.39 -23.38 -10.22
CA GLN A 106 6.71 -24.38 -11.05
C GLN A 106 7.66 -25.52 -11.42
N ALA A 107 7.10 -26.68 -11.77
CA ALA A 107 7.85 -27.86 -12.20
C ALA A 107 7.40 -28.34 -13.59
N TRP A 108 8.34 -28.83 -14.39
CA TRP A 108 8.07 -29.29 -15.76
C TRP A 108 7.55 -30.73 -15.80
N ASP A 109 6.32 -30.90 -16.29
CA ASP A 109 5.77 -32.20 -16.67
C ASP A 109 6.08 -32.51 -18.14
N ALA A 110 7.13 -33.31 -18.37
CA ALA A 110 7.54 -33.71 -19.71
C ALA A 110 6.50 -34.58 -20.45
N THR A 111 5.55 -35.22 -19.75
CA THR A 111 4.51 -36.04 -20.38
C THR A 111 3.35 -35.19 -20.84
N ALA A 112 2.98 -34.17 -20.05
CA ALA A 112 1.93 -33.22 -20.40
C ALA A 112 2.44 -32.02 -21.22
N GLU A 113 3.76 -31.92 -21.41
CA GLU A 113 4.45 -30.80 -22.07
C GLU A 113 4.02 -29.44 -21.47
N ARG A 114 3.99 -29.34 -20.13
CA ARG A 114 3.62 -28.10 -19.44
C ARG A 114 4.26 -27.95 -18.07
N TRP A 115 4.38 -26.71 -17.61
CA TRP A 115 4.73 -26.37 -16.25
C TRP A 115 3.52 -26.47 -15.32
N VAL A 116 3.73 -27.05 -14.13
CA VAL A 116 2.69 -27.36 -13.14
C VAL A 116 3.11 -26.97 -11.73
N LYS A 117 2.18 -27.06 -10.77
CA LYS A 117 2.46 -26.82 -9.35
C LYS A 117 3.43 -27.84 -8.79
N LEU A 118 4.26 -27.43 -7.83
CA LEU A 118 5.16 -28.32 -7.10
C LEU A 118 4.42 -29.46 -6.40
N ALA A 119 3.19 -29.21 -5.92
CA ALA A 119 2.36 -30.22 -5.27
C ALA A 119 1.93 -31.37 -6.21
N ASP A 120 1.90 -31.12 -7.52
CA ASP A 120 1.56 -32.09 -8.55
C ASP A 120 2.80 -32.75 -9.17
N ALA A 121 4.00 -32.28 -8.81
CA ALA A 121 5.27 -32.69 -9.39
C ALA A 121 5.89 -33.89 -8.68
N ALA A 122 6.67 -34.69 -9.42
CA ALA A 122 7.57 -35.65 -8.79
C ALA A 122 8.85 -34.93 -8.31
N PRO A 123 9.55 -35.44 -7.28
CA PRO A 123 10.72 -34.77 -6.71
C PRO A 123 11.88 -34.52 -7.68
N ASP A 124 11.97 -35.30 -8.76
CA ASP A 124 13.05 -35.23 -9.76
C ASP A 124 12.71 -34.37 -10.99
N TRP A 125 11.51 -33.78 -11.04
CA TRP A 125 11.11 -32.91 -12.15
C TRP A 125 11.81 -31.57 -12.08
N THR A 126 12.23 -31.05 -13.24
CA THR A 126 12.89 -29.73 -13.34
C THR A 126 12.01 -28.64 -12.73
N VAL A 127 12.57 -27.86 -11.81
CA VAL A 127 11.89 -26.77 -11.09
C VAL A 127 12.49 -25.44 -11.50
N GLU A 128 11.64 -24.45 -11.74
CA GLU A 128 12.03 -23.06 -12.00
C GLU A 128 11.29 -22.09 -11.08
N CYS A 129 11.84 -20.88 -10.88
CA CYS A 129 11.19 -19.79 -10.17
C CYS A 129 11.00 -18.53 -11.02
N ALA A 130 10.06 -17.68 -10.58
CA ALA A 130 9.75 -16.44 -11.31
C ALA A 130 10.86 -15.38 -11.22
N ALA A 131 11.69 -15.45 -10.19
CA ALA A 131 12.59 -14.35 -9.83
C ALA A 131 13.80 -14.19 -10.75
N ASP A 132 14.25 -15.27 -11.39
CA ASP A 132 15.34 -15.28 -12.36
C ASP A 132 14.84 -15.69 -13.76
N GLU A 133 13.53 -15.54 -14.01
CA GLU A 133 12.95 -15.72 -15.34
C GLU A 133 13.67 -14.83 -16.36
N GLY A 134 14.10 -15.42 -17.47
CA GLY A 134 14.84 -14.71 -18.51
C GLY A 134 16.34 -14.55 -18.22
N VAL A 135 16.83 -15.03 -17.07
CA VAL A 135 18.25 -14.97 -16.67
C VAL A 135 18.95 -16.32 -16.85
N ASP A 136 18.51 -17.39 -16.17
CA ASP A 136 19.32 -18.62 -16.03
C ASP A 136 18.68 -19.93 -16.54
N GLY A 137 17.42 -19.90 -16.99
CA GLY A 137 16.62 -21.01 -17.55
C GLY A 137 17.26 -22.42 -17.61
N ASP A 138 17.67 -22.89 -18.81
CA ASP A 138 18.23 -24.24 -18.94
C ASP A 138 19.67 -24.40 -18.38
N GLY A 139 20.27 -23.30 -17.94
CA GLY A 139 21.66 -23.19 -17.50
C GLY A 139 22.70 -23.33 -18.62
N ILE A 140 22.28 -23.44 -19.90
CA ILE A 140 23.15 -23.73 -21.06
C ILE A 140 22.64 -23.00 -22.32
N GLY A 141 22.99 -21.73 -22.50
CA GLY A 141 22.81 -21.02 -23.76
C GLY A 141 21.93 -19.79 -23.62
N ALA A 142 21.11 -19.50 -24.62
CA ALA A 142 20.23 -18.32 -24.65
C ALA A 142 18.76 -18.64 -24.33
N ALA A 143 18.44 -19.90 -24.02
CA ALA A 143 17.09 -20.35 -23.73
C ALA A 143 16.76 -20.12 -22.24
N THR A 144 16.43 -18.87 -21.91
CA THR A 144 16.27 -18.41 -20.52
C THR A 144 14.82 -18.32 -20.04
N TYR A 145 13.84 -18.55 -20.93
CA TYR A 145 12.41 -18.47 -20.59
C TYR A 145 11.78 -19.86 -20.48
N ALA A 146 11.06 -20.12 -19.39
CA ALA A 146 10.24 -21.30 -19.24
C ALA A 146 9.01 -21.21 -20.16
N VAL A 147 8.75 -22.24 -20.97
CA VAL A 147 7.62 -22.27 -21.93
C VAL A 147 6.86 -23.59 -21.91
N ASP A 148 5.57 -23.53 -22.22
CA ASP A 148 4.71 -24.70 -22.39
C ASP A 148 4.72 -25.25 -23.84
N GLY A 149 4.25 -26.49 -24.00
CA GLY A 149 4.06 -27.16 -25.29
C GLY A 149 5.33 -27.81 -25.85
N ALA A 150 5.26 -28.24 -27.11
CA ALA A 150 6.31 -29.04 -27.75
C ALA A 150 7.69 -28.34 -27.91
N VAL A 151 7.76 -27.03 -27.63
CA VAL A 151 8.99 -26.24 -27.63
C VAL A 151 9.64 -26.19 -26.24
N GLY A 152 8.88 -26.52 -25.18
CA GLY A 152 9.36 -26.53 -23.81
C GLY A 152 10.37 -27.64 -23.48
N PRO A 153 11.04 -27.56 -22.32
CA PRO A 153 10.76 -26.64 -21.21
C PRO A 153 11.26 -25.20 -21.37
N TRP A 154 12.18 -24.94 -22.32
CA TRP A 154 12.91 -23.67 -22.41
C TRP A 154 12.87 -23.04 -23.81
N SER A 155 12.83 -21.71 -23.87
CA SER A 155 12.86 -20.94 -25.12
C SER A 155 13.76 -19.71 -25.00
N GLU A 156 14.30 -19.27 -26.13
CA GLU A 156 14.97 -17.97 -26.27
C GLU A 156 13.95 -16.82 -26.47
N ASN A 157 12.70 -17.15 -26.81
CA ASN A 157 11.63 -16.20 -27.08
C ASN A 157 10.76 -15.95 -25.84
N GLY A 158 10.91 -14.77 -25.23
CA GLY A 158 10.14 -14.38 -24.04
C GLY A 158 8.65 -14.15 -24.29
N ASP A 159 8.19 -14.07 -25.54
CA ASP A 159 6.76 -13.92 -25.85
C ASP A 159 5.96 -15.21 -25.57
N ASP A 160 6.63 -16.37 -25.57
CA ASP A 160 6.02 -17.69 -25.38
C ASP A 160 6.10 -18.18 -23.91
N ARG A 161 6.57 -17.31 -23.00
CA ARG A 161 6.81 -17.65 -21.60
C ARG A 161 5.54 -18.10 -20.87
N ILE A 162 5.72 -19.00 -19.90
CA ILE A 162 4.63 -19.45 -19.03
C ILE A 162 4.06 -18.29 -18.20
N ALA A 163 2.78 -18.41 -17.86
CA ALA A 163 2.18 -17.51 -16.88
C ALA A 163 2.44 -18.07 -15.48
N TRP A 164 3.08 -17.28 -14.62
CA TRP A 164 3.37 -17.68 -13.25
C TRP A 164 2.09 -17.85 -12.40
N GLY A 165 1.12 -16.94 -12.52
CA GLY A 165 -0.16 -16.89 -11.77
C GLY A 165 -0.76 -18.18 -11.15
N SER A 166 -1.93 -18.66 -11.62
CA SER A 166 -2.70 -19.69 -10.89
C SER A 166 -2.04 -21.08 -10.81
N ASN A 167 -0.98 -21.30 -11.59
CA ASN A 167 -0.26 -22.57 -11.71
C ASN A 167 1.09 -22.56 -10.96
N ALA A 168 1.54 -21.43 -10.43
CA ALA A 168 2.67 -21.39 -9.51
C ALA A 168 2.29 -21.87 -8.12
N SER A 169 3.31 -22.37 -7.42
CA SER A 169 3.30 -22.61 -5.99
C SER A 169 4.06 -21.46 -5.33
N ALA A 170 3.35 -20.55 -4.67
CA ALA A 170 3.96 -19.54 -3.81
C ALA A 170 4.41 -20.23 -2.50
N VAL A 171 5.71 -20.49 -2.37
CA VAL A 171 6.26 -21.30 -1.29
C VAL A 171 7.59 -20.74 -0.80
N THR A 172 7.91 -21.07 0.45
CA THR A 172 9.29 -20.95 0.96
C THR A 172 9.96 -22.31 0.85
N VAL A 173 11.15 -22.31 0.26
CA VAL A 173 12.00 -23.48 0.02
C VAL A 173 13.17 -23.44 1.00
N PHE A 174 13.53 -24.59 1.57
CA PHE A 174 14.56 -24.76 2.61
C PHE A 174 15.54 -25.88 2.22
N ASP A 175 16.83 -25.65 2.45
CA ASP A 175 17.89 -26.63 2.25
C ASP A 175 17.82 -27.76 3.30
N GLY A 176 17.73 -29.02 2.86
CA GLY A 176 17.63 -30.16 3.78
C GLY A 176 18.86 -30.38 4.69
N ASN A 177 20.06 -30.03 4.25
CA ASN A 177 21.26 -30.11 5.09
C ASN A 177 21.27 -28.97 6.12
N TRP A 178 20.81 -27.77 5.74
CA TRP A 178 20.62 -26.66 6.67
C TRP A 178 19.56 -26.95 7.72
N LEU A 179 18.43 -27.57 7.35
CA LEU A 179 17.41 -27.98 8.32
C LEU A 179 17.94 -28.98 9.36
N ASN A 180 18.88 -29.86 8.97
CA ASN A 180 19.55 -30.75 9.90
C ASN A 180 20.46 -29.98 10.88
N TRP A 181 21.19 -28.97 10.40
CA TRP A 181 21.99 -28.07 11.25
C TRP A 181 21.11 -27.26 12.19
N LEU A 182 20.03 -26.65 11.67
CA LEU A 182 19.11 -25.81 12.44
C LEU A 182 18.50 -26.58 13.62
N ARG A 183 18.21 -27.87 13.41
CA ARG A 183 17.56 -28.72 14.41
C ARG A 183 18.53 -29.26 15.47
N ASN A 184 19.72 -29.68 15.08
CA ASN A 184 20.72 -30.28 15.97
C ASN A 184 22.11 -29.72 15.69
N PRO A 185 22.32 -28.44 15.98
CA PRO A 185 23.60 -27.84 15.67
C PRO A 185 24.68 -28.30 16.65
N PRO A 186 25.91 -28.51 16.17
CA PRO A 186 27.04 -28.68 17.07
C PRO A 186 27.24 -27.41 17.90
N THR A 187 27.66 -27.55 19.16
CA THR A 187 28.04 -26.42 20.00
C THR A 187 29.54 -26.16 19.88
N VAL A 188 29.92 -24.88 19.90
CA VAL A 188 31.31 -24.42 19.92
C VAL A 188 31.46 -23.31 20.97
N THR A 189 32.60 -23.27 21.63
CA THR A 189 32.97 -22.15 22.50
C THR A 189 33.78 -21.16 21.66
N THR A 190 33.27 -19.94 21.49
CA THR A 190 33.95 -18.85 20.76
C THR A 190 33.76 -17.52 21.48
N THR A 191 34.42 -16.45 21.05
CA THR A 191 34.28 -15.13 21.69
C THR A 191 32.99 -14.43 21.24
N ARG A 192 32.45 -13.53 22.08
CA ARG A 192 31.27 -12.72 21.75
C ARG A 192 31.47 -11.93 20.47
N LEU A 193 32.63 -11.28 20.30
CA LEU A 193 32.95 -10.57 19.07
C LEU A 193 32.94 -11.49 17.85
N GLN A 194 33.45 -12.72 17.96
CA GLN A 194 33.45 -13.64 16.83
C GLN A 194 32.02 -14.02 16.42
N ILE A 195 31.10 -14.20 17.38
CA ILE A 195 29.67 -14.44 17.10
C ILE A 195 29.08 -13.24 16.35
N VAL A 196 29.32 -12.02 16.84
CA VAL A 196 28.83 -10.80 16.21
C VAL A 196 29.38 -10.65 14.79
N LYS A 197 30.67 -10.92 14.58
CA LYS A 197 31.28 -10.93 13.24
C LYS A 197 30.57 -11.90 12.31
N ASP A 198 30.41 -13.15 12.73
CA ASP A 198 29.84 -14.21 11.89
C ASP A 198 28.38 -13.92 11.54
N VAL A 199 27.57 -13.51 12.53
CA VAL A 199 26.15 -13.20 12.30
C VAL A 199 25.97 -11.92 11.50
N THR A 200 26.74 -10.86 11.75
CA THR A 200 26.64 -9.61 10.99
C THR A 200 27.02 -9.83 9.53
N LYS A 201 28.05 -10.63 9.24
CA LYS A 201 28.41 -10.99 7.85
C LYS A 201 27.29 -11.78 7.17
N ALA A 202 26.70 -12.76 7.87
CA ALA A 202 25.56 -13.52 7.35
C ALA A 202 24.31 -12.64 7.15
N ALA A 203 24.08 -11.66 8.03
CA ALA A 203 23.02 -10.68 7.84
C ALA A 203 23.28 -9.84 6.60
N LEU A 204 24.49 -9.31 6.44
CA LEU A 204 24.90 -8.55 5.26
C LEU A 204 24.66 -9.34 3.98
N ASP A 205 24.98 -10.64 3.93
CA ASP A 205 24.75 -11.52 2.77
C ASP A 205 23.28 -11.62 2.34
N ASN A 206 22.33 -11.36 3.25
CA ASN A 206 20.89 -11.45 2.98
C ASN A 206 20.23 -10.07 2.80
N LEU A 207 20.99 -8.97 2.84
CA LEU A 207 20.47 -7.62 2.60
C LEU A 207 20.55 -7.27 1.11
N GLU A 208 19.49 -6.66 0.61
CA GLU A 208 19.37 -6.13 -0.76
C GLU A 208 18.62 -4.78 -0.72
N ASN A 209 18.86 -3.92 -1.73
CA ASN A 209 18.19 -2.61 -1.87
C ASN A 209 18.33 -1.65 -0.68
N ILE A 210 19.47 -1.66 0.02
CA ILE A 210 19.79 -0.75 1.13
C ILE A 210 21.20 -0.18 0.98
N ASN A 211 21.48 0.96 1.62
CA ASN A 211 22.84 1.44 1.82
C ASN A 211 23.34 1.06 3.22
N VAL A 212 24.60 0.66 3.37
CA VAL A 212 25.15 0.21 4.64
C VAL A 212 26.44 0.94 5.00
N ALA A 213 26.60 1.25 6.29
CA ALA A 213 27.83 1.73 6.90
C ALA A 213 28.21 0.88 8.12
N LEU A 214 29.48 0.97 8.51
CA LEU A 214 30.04 0.26 9.66
C LEU A 214 30.82 1.22 10.55
N MET A 215 30.55 1.17 11.85
CA MET A 215 31.26 1.90 12.88
C MET A 215 31.63 0.98 14.05
N GLU A 216 32.78 1.25 14.66
CA GLU A 216 33.26 0.56 15.87
C GLU A 216 33.49 1.54 17.03
N PHE A 217 33.58 1.01 18.24
CA PHE A 217 34.06 1.78 19.39
C PHE A 217 35.58 1.96 19.33
N ASN A 218 36.03 3.13 19.73
CA ASN A 218 37.42 3.42 19.96
C ASN A 218 37.88 2.84 21.30
N ALA A 219 39.20 2.70 21.47
CA ALA A 219 39.74 2.06 22.67
C ALA A 219 39.54 2.89 23.97
N ASP A 220 39.57 4.21 23.87
CA ASP A 220 39.54 5.12 25.01
C ASP A 220 38.23 5.94 25.06
N GLU A 221 37.87 6.66 24.00
CA GLU A 221 36.66 7.53 23.94
C GLU A 221 36.04 7.55 22.52
N GLY A 222 34.70 7.55 22.45
CA GLY A 222 33.88 7.59 21.23
C GLY A 222 34.06 6.43 20.24
N GLY A 223 33.86 6.69 18.95
CA GLY A 223 33.93 5.66 17.91
C GLY A 223 34.36 6.18 16.54
N SER A 224 34.63 5.25 15.62
CA SER A 224 35.16 5.55 14.28
C SER A 224 34.43 4.80 13.16
N LEU A 225 34.09 5.51 12.08
CA LEU A 225 33.51 4.93 10.87
C LEU A 225 34.56 4.15 10.09
N LEU A 226 34.40 2.83 10.01
CA LEU A 226 35.22 1.93 9.22
C LEU A 226 34.77 1.87 7.76
N HIS A 227 33.49 2.13 7.51
CA HIS A 227 32.92 2.23 6.17
C HIS A 227 31.88 3.34 6.14
N ALA A 228 31.95 4.22 5.14
CA ALA A 228 30.92 5.22 4.91
C ALA A 228 29.66 4.55 4.34
N VAL A 229 28.52 5.23 4.42
CA VAL A 229 27.27 4.74 3.80
C VAL A 229 27.49 4.56 2.30
N GLU A 230 27.27 3.35 1.82
CA GLU A 230 27.37 2.98 0.41
C GLU A 230 26.38 1.84 0.10
N ASP A 231 25.93 1.74 -1.15
CA ASP A 231 25.03 0.68 -1.63
C ASP A 231 25.55 -0.71 -1.25
N ILE A 232 24.68 -1.57 -0.71
CA ILE A 232 25.04 -2.91 -0.23
C ILE A 232 25.74 -3.75 -1.29
N GLU A 233 25.41 -3.61 -2.57
CA GLU A 233 26.06 -4.37 -3.65
C GLU A 233 27.55 -4.03 -3.81
N LEU A 234 27.94 -2.80 -3.48
CA LEU A 234 29.33 -2.35 -3.50
C LEU A 234 29.99 -2.50 -2.13
N ALA A 235 29.24 -2.29 -1.05
CA ALA A 235 29.73 -2.24 0.32
C ALA A 235 29.94 -3.61 0.97
N ARG A 236 29.25 -4.67 0.48
CA ARG A 236 29.25 -6.01 1.11
C ARG A 236 30.66 -6.55 1.37
N ALA A 237 31.49 -6.68 0.34
CA ALA A 237 32.84 -7.25 0.49
C ALA A 237 33.80 -6.35 1.30
N PRO A 238 33.85 -5.01 1.07
CA PRO A 238 34.61 -4.10 1.92
C PRO A 238 34.21 -4.14 3.41
N ILE A 239 32.91 -4.12 3.71
CA ILE A 239 32.41 -4.16 5.10
C ILE A 239 32.72 -5.51 5.74
N GLN A 240 32.53 -6.63 5.05
CA GLN A 240 32.91 -7.96 5.57
C GLN A 240 34.40 -8.03 5.92
N THR A 241 35.26 -7.40 5.09
CA THR A 241 36.70 -7.31 5.36
C THR A 241 36.99 -6.45 6.60
N ALA A 242 36.26 -5.35 6.80
CA ALA A 242 36.38 -4.51 7.98
C ALA A 242 35.91 -5.24 9.25
N ILE A 243 34.80 -5.98 9.17
CA ILE A 243 34.28 -6.83 10.25
C ILE A 243 35.31 -7.89 10.67
N ASP A 244 35.96 -8.55 9.70
CA ASP A 244 37.02 -9.52 10.00
C ASP A 244 38.19 -8.88 10.77
N GLY A 245 38.45 -7.59 10.52
CA GLY A 245 39.51 -6.78 11.14
C GLY A 245 39.23 -6.30 12.57
N LEU A 246 37.99 -6.36 13.07
CA LEU A 246 37.66 -5.86 14.43
C LEU A 246 38.42 -6.63 15.51
N VAL A 247 38.88 -5.96 16.55
CA VAL A 247 39.64 -6.57 17.66
C VAL A 247 39.01 -6.14 18.98
N PRO A 248 38.78 -7.06 19.95
CA PRO A 248 38.23 -6.66 21.23
C PRO A 248 39.28 -5.91 22.07
N GLY A 249 38.91 -4.79 22.65
CA GLY A 249 39.77 -3.96 23.51
C GLY A 249 39.16 -2.60 23.81
N GLY A 250 39.57 -2.00 24.92
CA GLY A 250 39.14 -0.66 25.31
C GLY A 250 37.86 -0.59 26.15
N GLN A 251 37.32 0.62 26.25
CA GLN A 251 36.15 1.00 27.04
C GLN A 251 34.83 0.82 26.26
N THR A 252 33.69 1.17 26.87
CA THR A 252 32.35 1.07 26.25
C THR A 252 31.70 2.46 26.13
N PRO A 253 32.17 3.31 25.20
CA PRO A 253 31.76 4.72 25.07
C PRO A 253 30.47 4.87 24.23
N LEU A 254 29.32 4.44 24.76
CA LEU A 254 28.05 4.39 24.01
C LEU A 254 27.56 5.77 23.55
N SER A 255 27.43 6.72 24.47
CA SER A 255 26.93 8.08 24.22
C SER A 255 27.88 8.88 23.34
N GLU A 256 29.18 8.72 23.54
CA GLU A 256 30.21 9.38 22.73
C GLU A 256 30.23 8.84 21.30
N SER A 257 30.11 7.52 21.11
CA SER A 257 30.02 6.91 19.79
C SER A 257 28.73 7.32 19.07
N MET A 258 27.62 7.36 19.80
CA MET A 258 26.34 7.80 19.25
C MET A 258 26.35 9.30 18.91
N TYR A 259 27.05 10.13 19.68
CA TYR A 259 27.28 11.54 19.36
C TYR A 259 28.11 11.70 18.08
N GLU A 260 29.16 10.91 17.90
CA GLU A 260 29.97 10.95 16.66
C GLU A 260 29.13 10.53 15.44
N LEU A 261 28.21 9.55 15.57
CA LEU A 261 27.22 9.25 14.53
C LEU A 261 26.28 10.43 14.27
N ALA A 262 25.82 11.12 15.31
CA ALA A 262 24.99 12.30 15.14
C ALA A 262 25.72 13.38 14.34
N GLN A 263 27.01 13.61 14.62
CA GLN A 263 27.85 14.50 13.83
C GLN A 263 28.01 14.01 12.38
N TYR A 264 28.11 12.71 12.14
CA TYR A 264 28.14 12.15 10.79
C TYR A 264 26.86 12.46 10.00
N PHE A 265 25.68 12.23 10.60
CA PHE A 265 24.39 12.54 9.97
C PHE A 265 24.15 14.03 9.76
N LEU A 266 24.54 14.88 10.72
CA LEU A 266 24.45 16.34 10.61
C LEU A 266 25.45 16.94 9.61
N GLY A 267 26.49 16.19 9.20
CA GLY A 267 27.62 16.74 8.47
C GLY A 267 28.46 17.70 9.32
N GLY A 268 28.54 17.42 10.63
CA GLY A 268 29.19 18.23 11.66
C GLY A 268 30.71 18.04 11.75
N SER A 269 31.30 18.57 12.82
CA SER A 269 32.73 18.41 13.13
C SER A 269 33.03 16.99 13.63
N ILE A 270 34.20 16.49 13.23
CA ILE A 270 34.73 15.18 13.66
C ILE A 270 35.35 15.36 15.05
N GLU A 271 34.78 14.74 16.08
CA GLU A 271 35.27 14.86 17.45
C GLU A 271 36.06 13.62 17.89
N TYR A 272 35.47 12.44 17.78
CA TYR A 272 36.05 11.17 18.24
C TYR A 272 36.60 10.30 17.11
N GLY A 273 36.25 10.56 15.84
CA GLY A 273 36.79 9.85 14.67
C GLY A 273 38.15 10.34 14.19
N LYS A 274 39.03 10.84 15.08
CA LYS A 274 40.33 11.45 14.73
C LYS A 274 41.51 10.78 15.42
N SER A 275 42.62 10.62 14.69
CA SER A 275 43.85 10.05 15.23
C SER A 275 44.33 10.86 16.46
N PRO A 276 44.82 10.23 17.54
CA PRO A 276 45.19 8.81 17.65
C PRO A 276 44.10 7.87 18.19
N ASP A 277 42.95 8.40 18.62
CA ASP A 277 41.95 7.65 19.40
C ASP A 277 41.09 6.72 18.52
N GLY A 278 41.00 7.05 17.23
CA GLY A 278 40.45 6.25 16.12
C GLY A 278 40.52 7.08 14.82
N GLU A 279 40.33 6.53 13.61
CA GLU A 279 40.33 7.38 12.40
C GLU A 279 39.22 6.98 11.43
N SER A 280 38.11 7.73 11.44
CA SER A 280 37.02 7.55 10.48
C SER A 280 37.51 7.69 9.04
N VAL A 281 37.09 6.79 8.17
CA VAL A 281 37.59 6.68 6.79
C VAL A 281 37.43 7.96 5.98
N ALA A 282 38.36 8.17 5.04
CA ALA A 282 38.38 9.36 4.19
C ALA A 282 37.07 9.56 3.41
N ALA A 283 36.41 8.47 3.00
CA ALA A 283 35.14 8.48 2.27
C ALA A 283 33.98 9.09 3.07
N ALA A 284 34.01 9.00 4.40
CA ALA A 284 32.99 9.58 5.26
C ALA A 284 33.15 11.11 5.41
N ARG A 285 34.26 11.70 4.94
CA ARG A 285 34.61 13.11 5.16
C ARG A 285 34.44 13.95 3.91
N VAL A 286 34.13 15.24 4.10
CA VAL A 286 34.02 16.19 2.98
C VAL A 286 35.31 16.17 2.14
N GLY A 287 35.16 15.94 0.83
CA GLY A 287 36.27 15.89 -0.12
C GLY A 287 37.05 14.57 -0.15
N GLY A 288 36.61 13.52 0.56
CA GLY A 288 37.19 12.19 0.45
C GLY A 288 38.62 12.10 1.02
N THR A 289 38.94 12.89 2.05
CA THR A 289 40.31 13.04 2.58
C THR A 289 40.37 13.02 4.11
N LEU A 290 41.36 12.32 4.67
CA LEU A 290 41.64 12.29 6.11
C LEU A 290 42.03 13.66 6.69
N ALA A 291 42.43 14.62 5.83
CA ALA A 291 42.75 15.98 6.26
C ALA A 291 41.50 16.82 6.60
N SER A 292 40.30 16.37 6.21
CA SER A 292 39.05 17.05 6.51
C SER A 292 38.66 16.86 7.98
N THR A 293 38.16 17.92 8.60
CA THR A 293 37.66 17.96 9.99
C THR A 293 36.14 17.90 10.06
N THR A 294 35.46 17.61 8.95
CA THR A 294 34.00 17.67 8.81
C THR A 294 33.49 16.45 8.05
N TYR A 295 32.39 15.88 8.54
CA TYR A 295 31.75 14.74 7.91
C TYR A 295 30.96 15.12 6.66
N LEU A 296 30.95 14.21 5.69
CA LEU A 296 30.04 14.24 4.55
C LEU A 296 28.77 13.49 4.97
N SER A 297 27.71 14.24 5.26
CA SER A 297 26.43 13.67 5.66
C SER A 297 25.88 12.72 4.60
N PRO A 298 25.46 11.50 4.96
CA PRO A 298 24.85 10.55 4.04
C PRO A 298 23.38 10.89 3.75
N LEU A 299 22.78 11.82 4.51
CA LEU A 299 21.41 12.29 4.30
C LEU A 299 21.40 13.26 3.12
N ASN A 300 21.01 12.78 1.94
CA ASN A 300 21.11 13.54 0.68
C ASN A 300 19.76 13.66 -0.05
N SER A 301 18.72 12.99 0.43
CA SER A 301 17.42 12.88 -0.23
C SER A 301 16.26 13.06 0.74
N THR A 302 15.12 13.54 0.23
CA THR A 302 13.88 13.68 1.00
C THR A 302 13.20 12.31 1.11
N GLY A 303 12.84 11.88 2.34
CA GLY A 303 12.14 10.61 2.57
C GLY A 303 13.03 9.36 2.64
N GLN A 304 14.36 9.52 2.71
CA GLN A 304 15.28 8.40 2.95
C GLN A 304 15.28 8.03 4.43
N ASN A 305 14.78 6.84 4.76
CA ASN A 305 14.84 6.32 6.12
C ASN A 305 16.28 5.96 6.50
N THR A 306 16.68 6.32 7.70
CA THR A 306 18.01 6.04 8.23
C THR A 306 17.91 5.33 9.56
N TYR A 307 18.67 4.24 9.71
CA TYR A 307 18.65 3.33 10.86
C TYR A 307 20.03 3.20 11.48
N ILE A 308 20.05 3.14 12.81
CA ILE A 308 21.22 2.74 13.59
C ILE A 308 20.91 1.40 14.23
N VAL A 309 21.80 0.43 14.07
CA VAL A 309 21.79 -0.83 14.81
C VAL A 309 22.97 -0.81 15.78
N LEU A 310 22.69 -0.45 17.03
CA LEU A 310 23.66 -0.45 18.11
C LEU A 310 23.69 -1.84 18.77
N LEU A 311 24.82 -2.53 18.68
CA LEU A 311 25.04 -3.83 19.31
C LEU A 311 26.12 -3.71 20.38
N THR A 312 25.81 -4.05 21.63
CA THR A 312 26.76 -4.02 22.75
C THR A 312 26.53 -5.14 23.76
N ASP A 313 27.58 -5.56 24.46
CA ASP A 313 27.55 -6.59 25.51
C ASP A 313 27.82 -6.06 26.93
N GLY A 314 27.94 -4.73 27.09
CA GLY A 314 28.44 -4.08 28.29
C GLY A 314 27.70 -2.81 28.72
N GLU A 315 27.79 -2.50 30.00
CA GLU A 315 27.36 -1.20 30.54
C GLU A 315 28.34 -0.08 30.12
N PRO A 316 27.86 1.16 29.92
CA PRO A 316 28.73 2.30 29.60
C PRO A 316 29.89 2.45 30.58
N ASN A 317 31.09 2.68 30.08
CA ASN A 317 32.24 3.06 30.89
C ASN A 317 33.15 3.99 30.08
N GLY A 318 33.62 5.07 30.72
CA GLY A 318 34.37 6.12 30.00
C GLY A 318 33.49 6.88 29.01
N ASP A 319 32.24 7.17 29.38
CA ASP A 319 31.17 7.62 28.49
C ASP A 319 30.46 8.88 29.04
N MET A 320 31.25 9.90 29.37
CA MET A 320 30.74 11.18 29.90
C MET A 320 31.30 12.40 29.14
N SER A 321 32.28 12.22 28.26
CA SER A 321 32.97 13.37 27.64
C SER A 321 32.08 14.11 26.62
N ALA A 322 31.10 13.39 26.03
CA ALA A 322 30.16 13.96 25.06
C ALA A 322 28.94 14.66 25.71
N ASN A 323 28.67 14.53 27.01
CA ASN A 323 27.46 15.06 27.66
C ASN A 323 27.18 16.52 27.31
N ARG A 324 28.20 17.39 27.47
CA ARG A 324 28.06 18.83 27.15
C ARG A 324 27.96 19.11 25.66
N LEU A 325 28.51 18.24 24.82
CA LEU A 325 28.43 18.36 23.36
C LEU A 325 27.03 17.97 22.87
N ILE A 326 26.43 16.94 23.46
CA ILE A 326 25.06 16.49 23.20
C ILE A 326 24.06 17.59 23.59
N GLU A 327 24.19 18.16 24.79
CA GLU A 327 23.31 19.25 25.23
C GLU A 327 23.47 20.53 24.38
N ALA A 328 24.62 20.70 23.71
CA ALA A 328 24.89 21.82 22.82
C ALA A 328 24.37 21.61 21.39
N LEU A 329 23.76 20.46 21.08
CA LEU A 329 23.14 20.22 19.78
C LEU A 329 22.02 21.24 19.52
N PRO A 330 21.86 21.71 18.25
CA PRO A 330 20.82 22.68 17.91
C PRO A 330 19.43 22.22 18.33
N ASP A 331 18.68 23.07 19.02
CA ASP A 331 17.31 22.81 19.49
C ASP A 331 17.12 21.63 20.48
N TYR A 332 18.21 21.07 21.01
CA TYR A 332 18.17 19.95 21.97
C TYR A 332 17.23 20.21 23.17
N GLY A 333 17.31 21.41 23.77
CA GLY A 333 16.47 21.78 24.91
C GLY A 333 14.97 21.90 24.60
N LEU A 334 14.59 22.08 23.33
CA LEU A 334 13.18 22.11 22.90
C LEU A 334 12.66 20.71 22.55
N LEU A 335 13.51 19.87 21.93
CA LEU A 335 13.12 18.58 21.38
C LEU A 335 13.21 17.43 22.41
N VAL A 336 14.22 17.49 23.28
CA VAL A 336 14.55 16.44 24.24
C VAL A 336 14.26 16.91 25.67
N GLY A 337 14.77 18.08 26.05
CA GLY A 337 14.44 18.76 27.31
C GLY A 337 15.10 18.23 28.58
N ASP A 338 15.57 16.97 28.60
CA ASP A 338 16.25 16.36 29.74
C ASP A 338 17.77 16.58 29.70
N PRO A 339 18.38 17.12 30.78
CA PRO A 339 19.83 17.28 30.85
C PRO A 339 20.53 15.94 31.09
N CYS A 340 21.76 15.85 30.61
CA CYS A 340 22.68 14.76 30.88
C CYS A 340 23.07 14.71 32.36
N ASP A 341 23.16 13.50 32.93
CA ASP A 341 23.65 13.31 34.29
C ASP A 341 25.16 13.02 34.28
N ASP A 342 25.98 14.04 34.60
CA ASP A 342 27.44 13.95 34.73
C ASP A 342 27.92 13.02 35.88
N SER A 343 27.02 12.36 36.60
CA SER A 343 27.34 11.36 37.63
C SER A 343 27.04 9.91 37.22
N ILE A 344 26.47 9.71 36.02
CA ILE A 344 26.08 8.41 35.48
C ILE A 344 26.71 8.26 34.09
N GLU A 345 27.56 7.24 33.94
CA GLU A 345 28.17 6.87 32.66
C GLU A 345 27.07 6.55 31.63
N GLY A 346 27.18 7.14 30.44
CA GLY A 346 26.25 6.94 29.34
C GLY A 346 24.83 7.46 29.53
N SER A 347 24.63 8.39 30.47
CA SER A 347 23.31 8.95 30.80
C SER A 347 22.61 9.69 29.64
N CYS A 348 23.34 10.03 28.57
CA CYS A 348 22.80 10.75 27.42
C CYS A 348 22.54 9.88 26.20
N LEU A 349 22.81 8.57 26.26
CA LEU A 349 22.67 7.68 25.11
C LEU A 349 21.25 7.72 24.55
N ASP A 350 20.27 7.59 25.43
CA ASP A 350 18.85 7.62 25.09
C ASP A 350 18.39 9.00 24.61
N SER A 351 19.05 10.04 25.10
CA SER A 351 18.74 11.44 24.83
C SER A 351 19.29 11.89 23.47
N VAL A 352 20.45 11.40 23.06
CA VAL A 352 20.98 11.63 21.71
C VAL A 352 20.20 10.80 20.67
N ALA A 353 19.74 9.59 21.02
CA ALA A 353 18.83 8.82 20.17
C ALA A 353 17.48 9.54 20.00
N ALA A 354 16.92 10.10 21.08
CA ALA A 354 15.72 10.95 21.03
C ALA A 354 15.91 12.18 20.14
N TYR A 355 17.08 12.82 20.23
CA TYR A 355 17.43 13.95 19.38
C TYR A 355 17.42 13.55 17.90
N LEU A 356 18.12 12.47 17.56
CA LEU A 356 18.22 11.96 16.20
C LEU A 356 16.86 11.57 15.59
N ASN A 357 15.91 11.13 16.42
CA ASN A 357 14.57 10.80 15.98
C ASN A 357 13.66 12.03 15.78
N LYS A 358 13.86 13.10 16.56
CA LYS A 358 12.95 14.27 16.59
C LYS A 358 13.44 15.47 15.81
N ALA A 359 14.76 15.66 15.73
CA ALA A 359 15.37 16.80 15.07
C ALA A 359 15.26 16.69 13.55
N ASP A 360 15.22 17.84 12.90
CA ASP A 360 15.50 17.94 11.47
C ASP A 360 17.01 18.05 11.26
N LEU A 361 17.66 16.94 10.88
CA LEU A 361 19.12 16.88 10.84
C LEU A 361 19.74 17.62 9.65
N ARG A 362 18.96 17.90 8.59
CA ARG A 362 19.44 18.60 7.38
C ARG A 362 18.41 19.60 6.88
N SER A 363 18.34 20.76 7.53
CA SER A 363 17.45 21.87 7.16
C SER A 363 17.56 22.40 5.70
N ASP A 364 18.62 22.04 4.97
CA ASP A 364 18.78 22.34 3.55
C ASP A 364 18.05 21.36 2.61
N ILE A 365 17.52 20.25 3.15
CA ILE A 365 16.69 19.26 2.45
C ILE A 365 15.23 19.42 2.91
N PRO A 366 14.24 19.48 2.01
CA PRO A 366 12.83 19.55 2.39
C PRO A 366 12.38 18.33 3.21
N GLY A 367 11.50 18.56 4.19
CA GLY A 367 11.04 17.54 5.13
C GLY A 367 11.94 17.43 6.37
N ARG A 368 11.59 16.56 7.31
CA ARG A 368 12.41 16.27 8.49
C ARG A 368 13.23 14.99 8.24
N GLN A 369 14.56 15.07 8.30
CA GLN A 369 15.40 13.87 8.20
C GLN A 369 15.70 13.36 9.61
N ASN A 370 14.98 12.32 10.03
CA ASN A 370 15.14 11.66 11.32
C ASN A 370 15.88 10.31 11.17
N VAL A 371 16.38 9.80 12.29
CA VAL A 371 17.08 8.51 12.37
C VAL A 371 16.42 7.63 13.44
N ILE A 372 16.17 6.38 13.08
CA ILE A 372 15.58 5.36 13.96
C ILE A 372 16.70 4.54 14.59
N THR A 373 16.67 4.37 15.92
CA THR A 373 17.74 3.64 16.64
C THR A 373 17.21 2.32 17.20
N HIS A 374 17.76 1.21 16.71
CA HIS A 374 17.58 -0.13 17.29
C HIS A 374 18.76 -0.48 18.18
N THR A 375 18.49 -1.15 19.30
CA THR A 375 19.53 -1.57 20.25
C THR A 375 19.47 -3.08 20.47
N ILE A 376 20.65 -3.71 20.55
CA ILE A 376 20.82 -5.14 20.79
C ILE A 376 21.74 -5.31 22.00
N GLY A 377 21.20 -5.83 23.10
CA GLY A 377 21.96 -6.29 24.26
C GLY A 377 22.43 -7.73 24.06
N PHE A 378 23.72 -7.94 23.81
CA PHE A 378 24.28 -9.28 23.65
C PHE A 378 24.71 -9.84 25.01
N GLN A 379 24.08 -10.93 25.46
CA GLN A 379 24.29 -11.55 26.78
C GLN A 379 23.97 -10.64 27.98
N VAL A 380 23.28 -9.52 27.74
CA VAL A 380 22.93 -8.53 28.76
C VAL A 380 21.57 -7.89 28.46
N ASP A 381 20.79 -7.68 29.51
CA ASP A 381 19.52 -6.95 29.47
C ASP A 381 19.70 -5.62 30.23
N LEU A 382 19.71 -4.50 29.51
CA LEU A 382 20.03 -3.17 30.04
C LEU A 382 18.87 -2.20 29.84
N PRO A 383 18.29 -1.65 30.93
CA PRO A 383 17.22 -0.64 30.83
C PRO A 383 17.59 0.58 30.00
N LEU A 384 18.87 0.98 30.01
CA LEU A 384 19.35 2.11 29.20
C LEU A 384 19.20 1.84 27.70
N LEU A 385 19.51 0.62 27.23
CA LEU A 385 19.36 0.25 25.82
C LEU A 385 17.88 0.18 25.41
N ALA A 386 17.02 -0.33 26.29
CA ALA A 386 15.58 -0.34 26.09
C ALA A 386 15.03 1.09 25.94
N SER A 387 15.40 1.99 26.85
CA SER A 387 15.01 3.40 26.79
C SER A 387 15.58 4.10 25.55
N THR A 388 16.81 3.77 25.13
CA THR A 388 17.44 4.31 23.93
C THR A 388 16.67 3.93 22.67
N ALA A 389 16.27 2.67 22.53
CA ALA A 389 15.46 2.24 21.40
C ALA A 389 14.08 2.90 21.40
N GLU A 390 13.38 2.90 22.55
CA GLU A 390 12.06 3.51 22.69
C GLU A 390 12.08 5.00 22.31
N ARG A 391 13.01 5.77 22.89
CA ARG A 391 13.14 7.21 22.61
C ARG A 391 13.68 7.50 21.22
N GLY A 392 14.48 6.60 20.65
CA GLY A 392 14.99 6.64 19.28
C GLY A 392 13.99 6.13 18.23
N GLY A 393 12.77 5.74 18.62
CA GLY A 393 11.71 5.25 17.73
C GLY A 393 11.96 3.84 17.14
N GLY A 394 12.90 3.08 17.72
CA GLY A 394 13.24 1.73 17.27
C GLY A 394 12.90 0.65 18.30
N LYS A 395 13.45 -0.55 18.07
CA LYS A 395 13.17 -1.77 18.85
C LYS A 395 14.38 -2.19 19.67
N TYR A 396 14.12 -2.70 20.87
CA TYR A 396 15.14 -3.31 21.73
C TYR A 396 15.11 -4.83 21.65
N PHE A 397 16.28 -5.44 21.52
CA PHE A 397 16.43 -6.89 21.46
C PHE A 397 17.48 -7.38 22.47
N VAL A 398 17.25 -8.59 22.98
CA VAL A 398 18.24 -9.34 23.77
C VAL A 398 18.61 -10.60 23.01
N ALA A 399 19.91 -10.85 22.85
CA ALA A 399 20.44 -12.03 22.18
C ALA A 399 21.54 -12.68 23.01
N ASP A 400 21.52 -14.01 23.10
CA ASP A 400 22.40 -14.77 24.00
C ASP A 400 23.41 -15.66 23.27
N ASN A 401 23.21 -15.87 21.97
CA ASN A 401 23.98 -16.81 21.17
C ASN A 401 23.78 -16.51 19.68
N THR A 402 24.48 -17.25 18.83
CA THR A 402 24.41 -17.14 17.36
C THR A 402 22.97 -17.22 16.87
N ALA A 403 22.18 -18.22 17.30
CA ALA A 403 20.79 -18.39 16.85
C ALA A 403 19.89 -17.18 17.17
N SER A 404 19.90 -16.74 18.42
CA SER A 404 19.09 -15.59 18.86
C SER A 404 19.54 -14.30 18.17
N LEU A 405 20.85 -14.07 17.99
CA LEU A 405 21.36 -12.90 17.29
C LEU A 405 21.03 -12.93 15.79
N THR A 406 21.12 -14.09 15.13
CA THR A 406 20.71 -14.26 13.73
C THR A 406 19.22 -13.93 13.58
N SER A 407 18.37 -14.44 14.47
CA SER A 407 16.93 -14.13 14.45
C SER A 407 16.65 -12.63 14.58
N VAL A 408 17.33 -11.95 15.51
CA VAL A 408 17.21 -10.50 15.71
C VAL A 408 17.63 -9.73 14.46
N LEU A 409 18.80 -10.04 13.88
CA LEU A 409 19.30 -9.35 12.70
C LEU A 409 18.47 -9.66 11.44
N SER A 410 17.93 -10.88 11.31
CA SER A 410 16.99 -11.22 10.23
C SER A 410 15.65 -10.49 10.37
N ASN A 411 15.15 -10.28 11.59
CA ASN A 411 13.94 -9.49 11.81
C ASN A 411 14.18 -8.01 11.50
N LEU A 412 15.32 -7.46 11.92
CA LEU A 412 15.73 -6.10 11.55
C LEU A 412 15.91 -5.93 10.05
N ALA A 413 16.53 -6.91 9.37
CA ALA A 413 16.66 -6.92 7.92
C ALA A 413 15.30 -6.86 7.20
N LYS A 414 14.30 -7.59 7.72
CA LYS A 414 12.91 -7.51 7.23
C LYS A 414 12.32 -6.12 7.46
N ASP A 415 12.54 -5.53 8.63
CA ASP A 415 12.06 -4.17 8.92
C ASP A 415 12.69 -3.13 7.96
N PHE A 416 13.99 -3.22 7.66
CA PHE A 416 14.69 -2.33 6.71
C PHE A 416 14.21 -2.52 5.27
N SER A 417 13.97 -3.78 4.86
CA SER A 417 13.48 -4.10 3.51
C SER A 417 12.04 -3.63 3.29
N ARG A 418 11.18 -3.78 4.31
CA ARG A 418 9.76 -3.34 4.31
C ARG A 418 9.58 -1.82 4.29
N THR A 419 10.60 -1.04 4.68
CA THR A 419 10.56 0.43 4.71
C THR A 419 11.19 1.09 3.49
N SER A 420 11.92 0.35 2.65
CA SER A 420 12.34 0.85 1.32
C SER A 420 11.15 1.13 0.38
N SER A 421 9.97 0.58 0.70
CA SER A 421 8.70 0.79 0.01
C SER A 421 7.74 1.75 0.72
N LEU A 422 8.12 2.31 1.88
CA LEU A 422 7.26 3.23 2.62
C LEU A 422 7.59 4.68 2.23
N LEU A 423 6.99 5.09 1.13
CA LEU A 423 6.19 6.31 1.04
C LEU A 423 6.70 7.47 1.91
N THR A 424 7.28 8.51 1.30
CA THR A 424 6.87 9.84 1.78
C THR A 424 5.35 9.81 1.78
N PRO A 425 4.64 10.10 2.89
CA PRO A 425 3.20 10.15 2.87
C PRO A 425 2.86 11.04 1.68
N PRO A 426 2.21 10.51 0.63
CA PRO A 426 1.79 11.36 -0.45
C PRO A 426 0.97 12.46 0.20
N GLN A 427 1.09 13.69 -0.29
CA GLN A 427 0.21 14.75 0.18
C GLN A 427 -1.21 14.20 0.09
N ILE A 428 -1.83 13.93 1.25
CA ILE A 428 -3.12 13.25 1.30
C ILE A 428 -4.04 14.20 0.56
N PRO A 429 -4.53 13.82 -0.64
CA PRO A 429 -5.38 14.72 -1.38
C PRO A 429 -6.63 14.90 -0.54
N ILE A 430 -6.82 16.10 0.00
CA ILE A 430 -8.05 16.50 0.66
C ILE A 430 -9.13 16.41 -0.43
N ASN A 431 -9.91 15.34 -0.42
CA ASN A 431 -11.01 15.23 -1.36
C ASN A 431 -12.08 16.26 -0.97
N SER A 432 -12.48 17.04 -1.96
CA SER A 432 -13.14 18.34 -1.85
C SER A 432 -14.54 18.30 -1.20
N PHE A 433 -14.78 19.35 -0.44
CA PHE A 433 -15.98 19.75 0.31
C PHE A 433 -17.33 19.35 -0.29
N ASN A 434 -18.16 18.64 0.49
CA ASN A 434 -19.60 18.61 0.27
C ASN A 434 -20.26 19.62 1.21
N THR A 435 -20.62 20.80 0.69
CA THR A 435 -21.49 21.74 1.38
C THR A 435 -22.93 21.33 1.09
N ALA A 436 -23.53 20.51 1.96
CA ALA A 436 -24.98 20.38 1.94
C ALA A 436 -25.58 21.76 2.23
N ASP A 437 -26.56 22.19 1.43
CA ASP A 437 -27.14 23.55 1.32
C ASP A 437 -27.59 24.25 2.63
N ARG A 438 -27.40 23.66 3.81
CA ARG A 438 -27.85 24.19 5.11
C ARG A 438 -26.97 23.80 6.32
N LEU A 439 -25.78 23.24 6.17
CA LEU A 439 -24.89 22.90 7.28
C LEU A 439 -23.48 23.40 7.01
N ASP A 440 -22.89 24.15 7.94
CA ASP A 440 -21.49 24.61 7.87
C ASP A 440 -20.48 23.45 8.02
N ASP A 441 -20.95 22.21 8.22
CA ASP A 441 -20.08 21.06 8.43
C ASP A 441 -19.46 20.55 7.12
N VAL A 442 -18.20 20.16 7.18
CA VAL A 442 -17.39 19.61 6.09
C VAL A 442 -16.90 18.24 6.49
N TYR A 443 -17.05 17.27 5.58
CA TYR A 443 -16.52 15.91 5.75
C TYR A 443 -15.38 15.70 4.77
N ILE A 444 -14.22 15.30 5.30
CA ILE A 444 -13.01 15.07 4.52
C ILE A 444 -12.64 13.60 4.65
N SER A 445 -12.56 12.92 3.51
CA SER A 445 -11.94 11.59 3.41
C SER A 445 -10.42 11.73 3.47
N VAL A 446 -9.76 10.94 4.31
CA VAL A 446 -8.30 10.81 4.36
C VAL A 446 -7.91 9.35 4.26
N PHE A 447 -6.75 9.07 3.68
CA PHE A 447 -6.20 7.72 3.61
C PHE A 447 -4.68 7.77 3.60
N GLN A 448 -4.08 6.65 3.98
CA GLN A 448 -2.64 6.45 3.98
C GLN A 448 -2.32 5.22 3.13
N PRO A 449 -1.55 5.38 2.05
CA PRO A 449 -1.08 4.23 1.30
C PRO A 449 -0.22 3.31 2.17
N ALA A 450 -0.31 2.01 1.92
CA ALA A 450 0.45 0.99 2.64
C ALA A 450 1.00 -0.06 1.66
N ALA A 451 2.05 -0.76 2.07
CA ALA A 451 2.61 -1.87 1.28
C ALA A 451 1.82 -3.19 1.45
N THR A 452 0.70 -3.15 2.16
CA THR A 452 -0.16 -4.30 2.49
C THR A 452 -1.51 -4.21 1.78
N GLN A 453 -2.34 -5.24 1.91
CA GLN A 453 -3.66 -5.33 1.26
C GLN A 453 -4.63 -4.25 1.78
N HIS A 454 -4.55 -3.93 3.06
CA HIS A 454 -5.33 -2.89 3.71
C HIS A 454 -4.58 -1.56 3.65
N TRP A 455 -5.25 -0.53 3.14
CA TRP A 455 -4.75 0.84 3.28
C TRP A 455 -5.61 1.56 4.32
N PRO A 456 -5.01 2.10 5.38
CA PRO A 456 -5.75 2.85 6.38
C PRO A 456 -6.50 4.04 5.76
N GLY A 457 -7.75 4.22 6.20
CA GLY A 457 -8.65 5.26 5.74
C GLY A 457 -9.50 5.83 6.87
N ASN A 458 -10.04 7.04 6.65
CA ASN A 458 -10.87 7.71 7.63
C ASN A 458 -11.77 8.78 7.00
N VAL A 459 -12.76 9.24 7.77
CA VAL A 459 -13.53 10.45 7.47
C VAL A 459 -13.47 11.36 8.68
N LYS A 460 -13.07 12.61 8.46
CA LYS A 460 -12.94 13.64 9.50
C LYS A 460 -13.96 14.75 9.28
N ARG A 461 -14.51 15.27 10.37
CA ARG A 461 -15.50 16.36 10.36
C ARG A 461 -14.85 17.67 10.82
N TYR A 462 -15.08 18.72 10.04
CA TYR A 462 -14.67 20.11 10.29
C TYR A 462 -15.85 21.06 10.05
N ARG A 463 -15.68 22.36 10.27
CA ARG A 463 -16.71 23.37 10.02
C ARG A 463 -16.19 24.57 9.26
N LEU A 464 -16.97 25.12 8.35
CA LEU A 464 -16.69 26.42 7.72
C LEU A 464 -17.09 27.55 8.67
N GLN A 465 -16.21 28.52 8.83
CA GLN A 465 -16.49 29.74 9.58
C GLN A 465 -16.18 30.97 8.74
N GLU A 466 -17.16 31.86 8.60
CA GLU A 466 -16.97 33.18 8.02
C GLU A 466 -16.15 34.08 8.96
N THR A 467 -15.07 34.66 8.45
CA THR A 467 -14.26 35.67 9.15
C THR A 467 -14.20 36.96 8.34
N ASP A 468 -13.72 38.04 8.96
CA ASP A 468 -13.54 39.34 8.27
C ASP A 468 -12.62 39.26 7.03
N ASN A 469 -11.81 38.20 6.91
CA ASN A 469 -10.85 37.96 5.81
C ASN A 469 -11.27 36.81 4.86
N GLY A 470 -12.50 36.28 4.99
CA GLY A 470 -13.02 35.17 4.17
C GLY A 470 -13.43 33.95 5.00
N THR A 471 -13.92 32.92 4.33
CA THR A 471 -14.31 31.64 4.94
C THR A 471 -13.08 30.78 5.23
N ILE A 472 -12.94 30.31 6.47
CA ILE A 472 -11.88 29.38 6.88
C ILE A 472 -12.47 28.05 7.34
N LEU A 473 -11.67 26.98 7.32
CA LEU A 473 -12.05 25.68 7.87
C LEU A 473 -11.56 25.60 9.31
N VAL A 474 -12.46 25.43 10.27
CA VAL A 474 -12.13 25.33 11.69
C VAL A 474 -12.25 23.92 12.25
N ASP A 475 -11.36 23.63 13.18
CA ASP A 475 -11.29 22.42 13.97
C ASP A 475 -12.28 22.46 15.16
N ALA A 476 -12.33 21.39 15.96
CA ALA A 476 -13.22 21.27 17.11
C ALA A 476 -12.95 22.32 18.21
N ASN A 477 -11.71 22.81 18.29
CA ASN A 477 -11.26 23.81 19.24
C ASN A 477 -11.47 25.26 18.75
N GLY A 478 -11.92 25.44 17.51
CA GLY A 478 -12.10 26.74 16.86
C GLY A 478 -10.83 27.34 16.26
N ASN A 479 -9.76 26.55 16.09
CA ASN A 479 -8.55 26.93 15.37
C ASN A 479 -8.68 26.61 13.88
N ASN A 480 -7.78 27.15 13.05
CA ASN A 480 -7.75 26.84 11.62
C ASN A 480 -7.26 25.39 11.42
N ALA A 481 -8.06 24.57 10.75
CA ALA A 481 -7.75 23.15 10.50
C ALA A 481 -6.71 22.95 9.40
N ILE A 482 -6.53 23.95 8.52
CA ILE A 482 -5.61 23.94 7.39
C ILE A 482 -4.58 25.07 7.59
N ASP A 483 -3.30 24.77 7.38
CA ASP A 483 -2.26 25.80 7.35
C ASP A 483 -2.39 26.61 6.04
N PRO A 484 -2.64 27.93 6.11
CA PRO A 484 -2.82 28.77 4.93
C PRO A 484 -1.56 28.94 4.07
N ALA A 485 -0.36 28.63 4.59
CA ALA A 485 0.90 28.72 3.86
C ALA A 485 1.18 27.48 3.01
N THR A 486 0.83 26.29 3.51
CA THR A 486 1.11 25.01 2.86
C THR A 486 -0.10 24.40 2.17
N GLY A 487 -1.32 24.75 2.61
CA GLY A 487 -2.57 24.13 2.16
C GLY A 487 -2.81 22.73 2.73
N THR A 488 -2.02 22.28 3.70
CA THR A 488 -2.13 20.98 4.38
C THR A 488 -2.88 21.12 5.71
N PHE A 489 -3.28 19.99 6.33
CA PHE A 489 -3.76 20.03 7.71
C PHE A 489 -2.72 20.67 8.63
N ALA A 490 -3.19 21.42 9.62
CA ALA A 490 -2.33 21.90 10.69
C ALA A 490 -1.94 20.74 11.62
N ASP A 491 -0.69 20.69 12.05
CA ASP A 491 -0.15 19.60 12.91
C ASP A 491 -0.93 19.41 14.23
N ASN A 492 -1.64 20.44 14.68
CA ASN A 492 -2.45 20.44 15.89
C ASN A 492 -3.96 20.44 15.63
N ALA A 493 -4.40 20.16 14.40
CA ALA A 493 -5.81 20.11 14.06
C ALA A 493 -6.50 18.94 14.78
N VAL A 494 -7.70 19.22 15.29
CA VAL A 494 -8.56 18.26 15.99
C VAL A 494 -9.91 18.19 15.28
N SER A 495 -10.24 17.07 14.64
CA SER A 495 -11.56 16.92 14.03
C SER A 495 -12.68 16.79 15.08
N PHE A 496 -13.91 17.17 14.72
CA PHE A 496 -15.06 17.18 15.64
C PHE A 496 -15.45 15.79 16.19
N TRP A 497 -14.94 14.71 15.60
CA TRP A 497 -15.17 13.34 16.07
C TRP A 497 -14.01 12.79 16.91
N SER A 498 -12.93 13.56 17.06
CA SER A 498 -11.72 13.17 17.79
C SER A 498 -11.52 13.93 19.10
N ASP A 499 -12.16 15.08 19.28
CA ASP A 499 -11.96 15.97 20.43
C ASP A 499 -11.94 15.22 21.78
N PRO A 500 -10.84 15.29 22.56
CA PRO A 500 -9.69 16.21 22.44
C PRO A 500 -8.43 15.68 21.76
N GLU A 501 -8.47 14.54 21.08
CA GLU A 501 -7.32 13.93 20.42
C GLU A 501 -6.90 14.70 19.15
N ILE A 502 -5.62 15.04 19.04
CA ILE A 502 -5.03 15.64 17.85
C ILE A 502 -4.89 14.55 16.80
N ASP A 503 -5.64 14.68 15.70
CA ASP A 503 -5.69 13.69 14.63
C ASP A 503 -5.11 14.21 13.31
N GLY A 504 -5.08 15.53 13.07
CA GLY A 504 -4.40 16.12 11.91
C GLY A 504 -4.77 15.49 10.57
N ASP A 505 -3.77 15.18 9.76
CA ASP A 505 -3.89 14.45 8.49
C ASP A 505 -3.81 12.91 8.63
N GLN A 506 -3.43 12.39 9.79
CA GLN A 506 -3.19 10.96 10.01
C GLN A 506 -4.48 10.14 9.82
N ALA A 507 -4.48 9.16 8.92
CA ALA A 507 -5.67 8.36 8.64
C ALA A 507 -6.05 7.45 9.81
N GLU A 508 -5.06 6.91 10.52
CA GLU A 508 -5.26 5.95 11.61
C GLU A 508 -5.81 6.59 12.90
N LEU A 509 -5.68 7.92 13.04
CA LEU A 509 -6.07 8.63 14.26
C LEU A 509 -7.41 9.35 14.09
N GLY A 510 -8.22 9.32 15.17
CA GLY A 510 -9.44 10.11 15.26
C GLY A 510 -10.52 9.78 14.22
N GLY A 511 -11.33 10.78 13.89
CA GLY A 511 -12.34 10.74 12.85
C GLY A 511 -13.46 9.73 13.11
N ALA A 512 -14.01 9.18 12.04
CA ALA A 512 -15.01 8.13 12.10
C ALA A 512 -14.41 6.77 12.52
N ALA A 513 -13.13 6.53 12.23
CA ALA A 513 -12.45 5.28 12.56
C ALA A 513 -12.39 5.04 14.07
N SER A 514 -11.99 6.04 14.85
CA SER A 514 -11.96 5.96 16.32
C SER A 514 -13.36 5.83 16.95
N GLN A 515 -14.40 6.28 16.24
CA GLN A 515 -15.81 6.22 16.66
C GLN A 515 -16.54 4.95 16.20
N LEU A 516 -15.85 3.98 15.59
CA LEU A 516 -16.47 2.71 15.20
C LEU A 516 -17.17 2.05 16.41
N PRO A 517 -18.41 1.56 16.26
CA PRO A 517 -19.13 0.92 17.36
C PRO A 517 -18.44 -0.37 17.78
N SER A 518 -18.71 -0.82 19.00
CA SER A 518 -18.17 -2.10 19.46
C SER A 518 -18.62 -3.25 18.56
N SER A 519 -17.69 -4.14 18.23
CA SER A 519 -17.85 -5.30 17.35
C SER A 519 -19.03 -6.20 17.78
N ALA A 520 -19.32 -6.26 19.09
CA ALA A 520 -20.47 -6.98 19.63
C ALA A 520 -21.82 -6.42 19.14
N THR A 521 -21.90 -5.10 18.96
CA THR A 521 -23.12 -4.34 18.60
C THR A 521 -23.12 -3.79 17.18
N ARG A 522 -21.99 -3.86 16.47
CA ARG A 522 -21.84 -3.38 15.09
C ARG A 522 -22.76 -4.15 14.15
N LYS A 523 -23.57 -3.39 13.41
CA LYS A 523 -24.55 -3.88 12.43
C LYS A 523 -23.93 -3.88 11.03
N LEU A 524 -23.22 -4.96 10.69
CA LEU A 524 -22.68 -5.20 9.36
C LEU A 524 -23.65 -6.05 8.54
N LEU A 525 -24.06 -5.53 7.38
CA LEU A 525 -25.03 -6.16 6.48
C LEU A 525 -24.34 -6.67 5.20
N THR A 526 -24.86 -7.75 4.63
CA THR A 526 -24.46 -8.23 3.30
C THR A 526 -25.64 -8.90 2.60
N ASN A 527 -25.57 -9.03 1.28
CA ASN A 527 -26.58 -9.70 0.46
C ASN A 527 -26.18 -11.15 0.14
N VAL A 528 -26.10 -12.01 1.17
CA VAL A 528 -25.63 -13.41 1.04
C VAL A 528 -26.32 -14.20 -0.09
N GLY A 529 -27.61 -13.94 -0.34
CA GLY A 529 -28.36 -14.59 -1.41
C GLY A 529 -27.95 -14.16 -2.84
N GLY A 530 -27.13 -13.13 -3.00
CA GLY A 530 -26.73 -12.53 -4.29
C GLY A 530 -27.75 -11.52 -4.84
N GLY A 531 -29.01 -11.56 -4.39
CA GLY A 531 -30.04 -10.59 -4.76
C GLY A 531 -30.13 -9.39 -3.81
N SER A 532 -31.34 -8.84 -3.66
CA SER A 532 -31.63 -7.67 -2.81
C SER A 532 -31.83 -7.98 -1.32
N GLY A 533 -31.89 -9.26 -0.94
CA GLY A 533 -32.10 -9.66 0.45
C GLY A 533 -30.87 -9.40 1.32
N LEU A 534 -31.01 -8.52 2.30
CA LEU A 534 -29.96 -8.23 3.29
C LEU A 534 -30.03 -9.19 4.48
N SER A 535 -28.86 -9.57 4.98
CA SER A 535 -28.69 -10.35 6.21
C SER A 535 -27.46 -9.86 6.96
N GLU A 536 -27.44 -10.04 8.27
CA GLU A 536 -26.33 -9.61 9.11
C GLU A 536 -25.13 -10.55 8.99
N VAL A 537 -23.93 -9.98 8.93
CA VAL A 537 -22.66 -10.70 8.92
C VAL A 537 -22.33 -11.08 10.37
N THR A 538 -22.57 -12.34 10.71
CA THR A 538 -22.30 -12.88 12.05
C THR A 538 -21.84 -14.33 11.94
N VAL A 539 -21.07 -14.81 12.93
CA VAL A 539 -20.57 -16.20 12.95
C VAL A 539 -21.72 -17.21 12.93
N ALA A 540 -22.85 -16.84 13.55
CA ALA A 540 -24.08 -17.64 13.59
C ALA A 540 -24.81 -17.74 12.24
N ASN A 541 -24.56 -16.82 11.30
CA ASN A 541 -25.16 -16.86 9.96
C ASN A 541 -24.43 -17.91 9.09
N MET A 542 -24.94 -19.14 9.11
CA MET A 542 -24.38 -20.27 8.38
C MET A 542 -24.51 -20.16 6.85
N ASN A 543 -25.29 -19.20 6.34
CA ASN A 543 -25.35 -18.96 4.89
C ASN A 543 -24.08 -18.28 4.35
N ILE A 544 -23.31 -17.62 5.24
CA ILE A 544 -21.98 -17.09 4.91
C ILE A 544 -20.99 -18.23 5.04
N THR A 545 -20.60 -18.84 3.92
CA THR A 545 -19.69 -19.98 3.90
C THR A 545 -18.23 -19.52 3.84
N ALA A 546 -17.28 -20.38 4.23
CA ALA A 546 -15.86 -20.05 4.16
C ALA A 546 -15.41 -19.74 2.71
N ALA A 547 -15.94 -20.47 1.73
CA ALA A 547 -15.70 -20.20 0.32
C ALA A 547 -16.17 -18.81 -0.14
N MET A 548 -17.27 -18.29 0.43
CA MET A 548 -17.69 -16.91 0.14
C MET A 548 -16.73 -15.87 0.73
N LEU A 549 -16.00 -16.22 1.79
CA LEU A 549 -15.04 -15.34 2.47
C LEU A 549 -13.62 -15.42 1.87
N GLY A 550 -13.38 -16.34 0.92
CA GLY A 550 -12.03 -16.67 0.46
C GLY A 550 -11.20 -17.42 1.51
N ALA A 551 -11.83 -17.91 2.58
CA ALA A 551 -11.14 -18.49 3.74
C ALA A 551 -11.20 -20.03 3.75
N PRO A 552 -10.20 -20.70 4.33
CA PRO A 552 -10.35 -22.07 4.82
C PRO A 552 -11.49 -22.18 5.84
N GLU A 553 -12.15 -23.34 5.95
CA GLU A 553 -13.29 -23.51 6.89
C GLU A 553 -12.91 -23.22 8.35
N ILE A 554 -11.68 -23.57 8.75
CA ILE A 554 -11.15 -23.28 10.09
C ILE A 554 -11.03 -21.77 10.38
N GLU A 555 -10.85 -20.95 9.34
CA GLU A 555 -10.68 -19.50 9.43
C GLU A 555 -12.01 -18.73 9.28
N ARG A 556 -13.11 -19.42 8.94
CA ARG A 556 -14.42 -18.79 8.68
C ARG A 556 -14.88 -17.88 9.82
N ALA A 557 -14.88 -18.41 11.05
CA ALA A 557 -15.37 -17.66 12.20
C ALA A 557 -14.47 -16.45 12.50
N LYS A 558 -13.15 -16.63 12.41
CA LYS A 558 -12.14 -15.60 12.67
C LYS A 558 -12.23 -14.46 11.67
N THR A 559 -12.38 -14.79 10.38
CA THR A 559 -12.58 -13.81 9.29
C THR A 559 -13.85 -12.99 9.49
N ILE A 560 -14.96 -13.64 9.91
CA ILE A 560 -16.20 -12.92 10.22
C ILE A 560 -16.04 -11.98 11.42
N LEU A 561 -15.30 -12.40 12.46
CA LEU A 561 -15.05 -11.54 13.62
C LEU A 561 -14.20 -10.33 13.23
N TRP A 562 -13.13 -10.53 12.46
CA TRP A 562 -12.30 -9.45 11.91
C TRP A 562 -13.12 -8.47 11.06
N ALA A 563 -13.97 -9.00 10.17
CA ALA A 563 -14.84 -8.17 9.32
C ALA A 563 -15.82 -7.31 10.12
N ARG A 564 -16.20 -7.73 11.34
CA ARG A 564 -17.04 -6.96 12.27
C ARG A 564 -16.26 -5.99 13.15
N GLY A 565 -14.94 -5.92 13.01
CA GLY A 565 -14.07 -5.04 13.81
C GLY A 565 -13.67 -5.63 15.15
N VAL A 566 -13.61 -6.96 15.29
CA VAL A 566 -12.83 -7.58 16.37
C VAL A 566 -11.38 -7.58 15.95
N ASP A 567 -10.45 -7.27 16.85
CA ASP A 567 -9.04 -7.49 16.60
C ASP A 567 -8.69 -8.98 16.68
N ALA A 568 -9.21 -9.78 15.77
CA ALA A 568 -9.00 -11.22 15.81
C ALA A 568 -7.53 -11.61 15.53
N ARG A 569 -6.71 -10.67 15.03
CA ARG A 569 -5.40 -10.95 14.44
C ARG A 569 -4.26 -10.33 15.22
N ASP A 570 -4.54 -9.64 16.33
CA ASP A 570 -3.53 -8.97 17.15
C ASP A 570 -2.85 -7.88 16.33
N ALA A 571 -3.65 -6.98 15.77
CA ALA A 571 -3.22 -5.97 14.81
C ALA A 571 -2.23 -4.96 15.42
N ASP A 572 -2.35 -4.68 16.71
CA ASP A 572 -1.43 -3.82 17.47
C ASP A 572 -0.33 -4.60 18.22
N GLU A 573 -0.30 -5.93 18.06
CA GLU A 573 0.67 -6.86 18.65
C GLU A 573 0.73 -6.81 20.20
N ASP A 574 -0.36 -6.44 20.87
CA ASP A 574 -0.44 -6.35 22.33
C ASP A 574 -0.81 -7.68 23.02
N GLY A 575 -1.29 -8.67 22.23
CA GLY A 575 -1.69 -10.01 22.64
C GLY A 575 -3.18 -10.19 22.94
N ASP A 576 -4.02 -9.15 22.87
CA ASP A 576 -5.47 -9.19 23.09
C ASP A 576 -6.27 -9.31 21.77
N VAL A 577 -6.54 -10.57 21.39
CA VAL A 577 -7.30 -10.85 20.15
C VAL A 577 -8.83 -10.68 20.25
N LEU A 578 -9.35 -10.09 21.32
CA LEU A 578 -10.79 -10.00 21.60
C LEU A 578 -11.32 -8.57 21.64
N GLU A 579 -10.44 -7.57 21.59
CA GLU A 579 -10.86 -6.18 21.63
C GLU A 579 -11.40 -5.66 20.28
N ASP A 580 -11.80 -4.39 20.27
CA ASP A 580 -12.42 -3.76 19.11
C ASP A 580 -11.35 -3.09 18.24
N ARG A 581 -11.15 -3.60 17.02
CA ARG A 581 -10.32 -2.95 15.99
C ARG A 581 -10.98 -1.68 15.48
N LYS A 582 -10.33 -0.52 15.64
CA LYS A 582 -10.83 0.82 15.25
C LYS A 582 -10.27 1.32 13.92
N GLU A 583 -10.20 0.43 12.94
CA GLU A 583 -9.64 0.72 11.62
C GLU A 583 -10.72 0.72 10.53
N MET A 584 -10.53 1.57 9.52
CA MET A 584 -11.36 1.65 8.32
C MET A 584 -10.47 1.61 7.09
N GLY A 585 -10.95 1.01 6.00
CA GLY A 585 -10.24 1.01 4.72
C GLY A 585 -10.27 2.37 4.03
N ASP A 586 -9.40 2.54 3.04
CA ASP A 586 -9.21 3.79 2.31
C ASP A 586 -10.42 4.17 1.42
N PRO A 587 -10.97 5.39 1.60
CA PRO A 587 -11.90 6.02 0.66
C PRO A 587 -11.14 6.78 -0.45
N LEU A 588 -10.39 6.06 -1.29
CA LEU A 588 -9.46 6.65 -2.26
C LEU A 588 -10.11 7.64 -3.24
N HIS A 589 -11.10 7.20 -4.02
CA HIS A 589 -11.81 8.07 -4.98
C HIS A 589 -13.19 8.52 -4.47
N VAL A 590 -13.62 8.01 -3.32
CA VAL A 590 -14.99 8.16 -2.83
C VAL A 590 -15.16 9.46 -2.05
N GLN A 591 -16.12 10.27 -2.51
CA GLN A 591 -16.57 11.46 -1.80
C GLN A 591 -17.73 11.12 -0.84
N PRO A 592 -17.67 11.56 0.44
CA PRO A 592 -18.77 11.36 1.36
C PRO A 592 -20.03 12.13 0.95
N VAL A 593 -21.20 11.50 1.11
CA VAL A 593 -22.50 12.14 0.84
C VAL A 593 -23.40 12.13 2.06
N THR A 594 -24.09 13.24 2.29
CA THR A 594 -24.94 13.41 3.48
C THR A 594 -26.42 13.27 3.16
N VAL A 595 -27.16 12.62 4.04
CA VAL A 595 -28.63 12.55 3.99
C VAL A 595 -29.22 12.97 5.32
N ALA A 596 -30.00 14.06 5.32
CA ALA A 596 -30.73 14.52 6.50
C ALA A 596 -32.07 13.79 6.68
N TYR A 597 -32.44 13.46 7.92
CA TYR A 597 -33.70 12.77 8.28
C TYR A 597 -34.61 13.60 9.20
N GLY A 598 -34.08 14.70 9.74
CA GLY A 598 -34.73 15.59 10.68
C GLY A 598 -35.66 16.63 10.06
N SER A 599 -36.39 17.32 10.94
CA SER A 599 -37.31 18.42 10.58
C SER A 599 -36.60 19.76 10.38
N ASP A 600 -35.42 19.93 10.96
CA ASP A 600 -34.65 21.18 11.00
C ASP A 600 -33.16 20.90 11.19
N GLU A 601 -32.37 21.97 11.08
CA GLU A 601 -30.90 21.95 11.12
C GLU A 601 -30.35 21.45 12.46
N ALA A 602 -30.93 21.92 13.58
CA ALA A 602 -30.50 21.53 14.92
C ALA A 602 -30.81 20.06 15.26
N ASN A 603 -31.75 19.45 14.55
CA ASN A 603 -32.14 18.05 14.72
C ASN A 603 -32.08 17.28 13.39
N SER A 604 -31.09 17.59 12.54
CA SER A 604 -31.00 17.06 11.17
C SER A 604 -30.94 15.52 11.13
N ASN A 605 -30.49 14.88 12.23
CA ASN A 605 -30.29 13.43 12.35
C ASN A 605 -29.59 12.85 11.12
N ALA A 606 -28.68 13.61 10.53
CA ALA A 606 -28.08 13.30 9.25
C ALA A 606 -27.15 12.10 9.34
N LEU A 607 -27.08 11.33 8.24
CA LEU A 607 -26.05 10.32 8.04
C LEU A 607 -25.09 10.77 6.96
N VAL A 608 -23.81 10.48 7.18
CA VAL A 608 -22.73 10.58 6.22
C VAL A 608 -22.48 9.19 5.65
N PHE A 609 -22.52 9.05 4.34
CA PHE A 609 -22.20 7.82 3.64
C PHE A 609 -20.84 7.93 3.00
N VAL A 610 -20.00 6.91 3.20
CA VAL A 610 -18.68 6.78 2.56
C VAL A 610 -18.45 5.32 2.22
N ALA A 611 -17.76 5.05 1.11
CA ALA A 611 -17.37 3.71 0.73
C ALA A 611 -15.85 3.56 0.69
N THR A 612 -15.36 2.34 0.88
CA THR A 612 -13.92 2.04 1.04
C THR A 612 -13.48 0.89 0.14
N ASN A 613 -12.18 0.84 -0.15
CA ASN A 613 -11.58 -0.23 -0.97
C ASN A 613 -11.50 -1.60 -0.27
N ASP A 614 -11.65 -1.65 1.05
CA ASP A 614 -11.97 -2.88 1.80
C ASP A 614 -13.35 -3.45 1.42
N GLY A 615 -14.19 -2.66 0.76
CA GLY A 615 -15.49 -3.06 0.23
C GLY A 615 -16.70 -2.67 1.08
N TYR A 616 -16.51 -1.82 2.08
CA TYR A 616 -17.56 -1.39 2.98
C TYR A 616 -18.20 -0.10 2.50
N LEU A 617 -19.53 -0.04 2.59
CA LEU A 617 -20.31 1.20 2.59
C LEU A 617 -20.71 1.49 4.04
N HIS A 618 -20.19 2.58 4.59
CA HIS A 618 -20.45 3.03 5.95
C HIS A 618 -21.57 4.05 5.99
N ALA A 619 -22.43 3.97 7.01
CA ALA A 619 -23.44 4.98 7.32
C ALA A 619 -23.18 5.55 8.71
N ILE A 620 -22.58 6.74 8.77
CA ILE A 620 -22.04 7.36 9.97
C ILE A 620 -23.00 8.43 10.47
N ASP A 621 -23.27 8.49 11.78
CA ASP A 621 -24.02 9.61 12.36
C ASP A 621 -23.21 10.91 12.24
N ALA A 622 -23.77 11.90 11.55
CA ALA A 622 -23.13 13.18 11.31
C ALA A 622 -22.74 13.93 12.59
N THR A 623 -23.49 13.72 13.68
CA THR A 623 -23.28 14.39 14.97
C THR A 623 -22.21 13.69 15.78
N THR A 624 -22.32 12.36 15.93
CA THR A 624 -21.46 11.61 16.87
C THR A 624 -20.27 10.91 16.23
N GLY A 625 -20.21 10.79 14.90
CA GLY A 625 -19.17 10.03 14.20
C GLY A 625 -19.35 8.51 14.28
N VAL A 626 -20.35 8.02 15.00
CA VAL A 626 -20.57 6.58 15.22
C VAL A 626 -21.27 5.95 14.01
N GLU A 627 -20.72 4.85 13.51
CA GLU A 627 -21.35 4.03 12.45
C GLU A 627 -22.69 3.45 12.93
N VAL A 628 -23.78 3.75 12.22
CA VAL A 628 -25.13 3.24 12.50
C VAL A 628 -25.33 1.86 11.88
N TRP A 629 -24.79 1.65 10.68
CA TRP A 629 -24.71 0.37 10.00
C TRP A 629 -23.66 0.45 8.89
N SER A 630 -23.18 -0.72 8.46
CA SER A 630 -22.32 -0.86 7.29
C SER A 630 -22.85 -1.95 6.37
N PHE A 631 -22.48 -1.90 5.10
CA PHE A 631 -22.85 -2.87 4.09
C PHE A 631 -21.63 -3.32 3.28
N ILE A 632 -21.44 -4.62 3.13
CA ILE A 632 -20.47 -5.22 2.22
C ILE A 632 -21.19 -6.07 1.17
N PRO A 633 -21.02 -5.83 -0.14
CA PRO A 633 -21.58 -6.69 -1.18
C PRO A 633 -21.06 -8.12 -1.09
N ARG A 634 -21.91 -9.11 -1.37
CA ARG A 634 -21.52 -10.54 -1.39
C ARG A 634 -20.27 -10.80 -2.20
N ARG A 635 -20.14 -10.12 -3.36
CA ARG A 635 -19.00 -10.30 -4.27
C ARG A 635 -17.66 -9.83 -3.70
N LEU A 636 -17.67 -8.98 -2.68
CA LEU A 636 -16.47 -8.52 -1.99
C LEU A 636 -16.17 -9.33 -0.73
N LEU A 637 -17.08 -10.23 -0.30
CA LEU A 637 -16.82 -11.10 0.84
C LEU A 637 -15.56 -11.95 0.65
N SER A 638 -15.26 -12.37 -0.59
CA SER A 638 -14.14 -13.27 -0.87
C SER A 638 -12.77 -12.67 -0.60
N ARG A 639 -12.71 -11.35 -0.41
CA ARG A 639 -11.48 -10.61 -0.11
C ARG A 639 -11.22 -10.47 1.39
N LEU A 640 -12.23 -10.70 2.22
CA LEU A 640 -12.14 -10.48 3.67
C LEU A 640 -11.06 -11.34 4.33
N PHE A 641 -10.79 -12.54 3.82
CA PHE A 641 -9.73 -13.38 4.37
C PHE A 641 -8.35 -12.75 4.15
N GLU A 642 -8.00 -12.40 2.91
CA GLU A 642 -6.71 -11.79 2.56
C GLU A 642 -6.53 -10.42 3.24
N LEU A 643 -7.59 -9.58 3.24
CA LEU A 643 -7.59 -8.32 4.00
C LEU A 643 -7.35 -8.54 5.50
N SER A 644 -7.87 -9.63 6.08
CA SER A 644 -7.64 -9.95 7.50
C SER A 644 -6.24 -10.46 7.82
N LEU A 645 -5.49 -10.93 6.82
CA LEU A 645 -4.10 -11.32 7.00
C LEU A 645 -3.16 -10.13 6.81
N ASP A 646 -3.65 -9.09 6.15
CA ASP A 646 -2.94 -7.87 5.76
C ASP A 646 -1.52 -8.11 5.25
N GLN A 647 -1.38 -9.11 4.37
CA GLN A 647 -0.08 -9.47 3.83
C GLN A 647 0.43 -8.39 2.87
N PRO A 648 1.76 -8.27 2.72
CA PRO A 648 2.34 -7.40 1.70
C PRO A 648 1.77 -7.69 0.32
N SER A 649 1.43 -6.63 -0.42
CA SER A 649 0.90 -6.72 -1.77
C SER A 649 1.66 -5.82 -2.74
N THR A 650 1.97 -6.35 -3.91
CA THR A 650 2.55 -5.56 -5.01
C THR A 650 1.50 -4.80 -5.81
N ASN A 651 0.23 -5.16 -5.69
CA ASN A 651 -0.88 -4.53 -6.38
C ASN A 651 -1.99 -4.16 -5.40
N LYS A 652 -2.51 -2.93 -5.50
CA LYS A 652 -3.69 -2.53 -4.73
C LYS A 652 -4.92 -3.27 -5.24
N GLU A 653 -5.64 -3.91 -4.34
CA GLU A 653 -6.97 -4.42 -4.65
C GLU A 653 -8.06 -3.41 -4.29
N TYR A 654 -8.97 -3.17 -5.24
CA TYR A 654 -10.05 -2.19 -5.11
C TYR A 654 -11.38 -2.83 -4.72
N GLY A 655 -12.18 -2.10 -3.95
CA GLY A 655 -13.47 -2.56 -3.42
C GLY A 655 -14.63 -1.72 -3.92
N LEU A 656 -15.24 -0.97 -3.00
CA LEU A 656 -16.24 0.03 -3.35
C LEU A 656 -15.57 1.39 -3.47
N ASP A 657 -15.35 1.81 -4.70
CA ASP A 657 -14.57 3.01 -5.00
C ASP A 657 -15.34 4.02 -5.88
N GLY A 658 -16.55 3.68 -6.32
CA GLY A 658 -17.38 4.55 -7.17
C GLY A 658 -17.98 5.75 -6.45
N GLU A 659 -18.26 6.81 -7.23
CA GLU A 659 -18.96 7.99 -6.74
C GLU A 659 -20.30 7.60 -6.10
N LEU A 660 -20.59 8.18 -4.93
CA LEU A 660 -21.85 8.01 -4.24
C LEU A 660 -22.86 9.04 -4.74
N ARG A 661 -24.06 8.60 -5.14
CA ARG A 661 -25.13 9.49 -5.59
C ARG A 661 -26.41 9.25 -4.82
N VAL A 662 -26.91 10.28 -4.15
CA VAL A 662 -28.25 10.25 -3.53
C VAL A 662 -29.28 10.84 -4.49
N VAL A 663 -30.37 10.12 -4.71
CA VAL A 663 -31.50 10.55 -5.55
C VAL A 663 -32.82 10.34 -4.81
N GLU A 664 -33.78 11.24 -5.04
CA GLU A 664 -35.13 11.08 -4.50
C GLU A 664 -36.08 10.60 -5.61
N ALA A 665 -36.71 9.44 -5.41
CA ALA A 665 -37.66 8.86 -6.35
C ALA A 665 -38.87 8.29 -5.61
N ALA A 666 -40.08 8.69 -6.02
CA ALA A 666 -41.34 8.28 -5.39
C ALA A 666 -41.37 8.43 -3.85
N GLY A 667 -40.75 9.50 -3.31
CA GLY A 667 -40.67 9.77 -1.87
C GLY A 667 -39.68 8.88 -1.10
N ARG A 668 -38.80 8.16 -1.81
CA ARG A 668 -37.71 7.38 -1.23
C ARG A 668 -36.37 8.03 -1.55
N LYS A 669 -35.42 7.87 -0.64
CA LYS A 669 -34.02 8.29 -0.81
C LYS A 669 -33.20 7.07 -1.22
N ILE A 670 -32.70 7.08 -2.44
CA ILE A 670 -31.93 5.98 -3.02
C ILE A 670 -30.48 6.42 -3.15
N LEU A 671 -29.58 5.68 -2.53
CA LEU A 671 -28.14 5.84 -2.64
C LEU A 671 -27.62 4.87 -3.70
N ILE A 672 -27.01 5.39 -4.75
CA ILE A 672 -26.43 4.64 -5.86
C ILE A 672 -24.92 4.72 -5.76
N PHE A 673 -24.24 3.60 -5.99
CA PHE A 673 -22.79 3.50 -5.88
C PHE A 673 -22.25 2.36 -6.76
N GLY A 674 -21.01 2.51 -7.20
CA GLY A 674 -20.29 1.55 -8.02
C GLY A 674 -18.98 1.09 -7.38
N MET A 675 -18.19 0.35 -8.15
CA MET A 675 -16.94 -0.25 -7.72
C MET A 675 -15.70 0.35 -8.39
N ARG A 676 -15.84 1.10 -9.49
CA ARG A 676 -14.70 1.51 -10.37
C ARG A 676 -13.78 0.32 -10.65
N ARG A 677 -12.48 0.43 -10.34
CA ARG A 677 -11.47 -0.63 -10.49
C ARG A 677 -11.82 -1.89 -9.69
N GLY A 678 -12.62 -1.79 -8.64
CA GLY A 678 -13.07 -2.94 -7.84
C GLY A 678 -14.05 -3.85 -8.58
N GLY A 679 -14.64 -3.42 -9.70
CA GLY A 679 -15.38 -4.31 -10.60
C GLY A 679 -16.53 -3.71 -11.40
N GLU A 680 -17.23 -4.61 -12.07
CA GLU A 680 -18.31 -4.33 -13.02
C GLU A 680 -19.71 -4.48 -12.40
N ALA A 681 -19.94 -3.87 -11.23
CA ALA A 681 -21.29 -3.80 -10.64
C ALA A 681 -21.66 -2.45 -10.07
N MET A 682 -22.95 -2.13 -10.16
CA MET A 682 -23.57 -0.96 -9.55
C MET A 682 -24.71 -1.38 -8.63
N PHE A 683 -24.89 -0.64 -7.56
CA PHE A 683 -25.82 -0.95 -6.48
C PHE A 683 -26.75 0.22 -6.22
N ALA A 684 -27.97 -0.08 -5.79
CA ALA A 684 -28.86 0.92 -5.20
C ALA A 684 -29.38 0.48 -3.84
N MET A 685 -29.10 1.29 -2.83
CA MET A 685 -29.57 1.13 -1.47
C MET A 685 -30.69 2.13 -1.19
N ASP A 686 -31.85 1.65 -0.77
CA ASP A 686 -32.87 2.53 -0.20
C ASP A 686 -32.49 2.88 1.24
N VAL A 687 -32.14 4.14 1.43
CA VAL A 687 -31.71 4.74 2.69
C VAL A 687 -32.79 5.67 3.23
N THR A 688 -34.06 5.50 2.86
CA THR A 688 -35.17 6.32 3.39
C THR A 688 -35.30 6.17 4.91
N SER A 689 -34.99 4.99 5.45
CA SER A 689 -34.90 4.75 6.88
C SER A 689 -33.45 4.87 7.35
N ARG A 690 -33.23 5.71 8.37
CA ARG A 690 -31.90 5.93 8.97
C ARG A 690 -31.24 4.63 9.47
N SER A 691 -31.99 3.70 10.05
CA SER A 691 -31.44 2.50 10.71
C SER A 691 -31.78 1.17 10.03
N ASN A 692 -32.65 1.19 9.02
CA ASN A 692 -33.13 -0.01 8.34
C ASN A 692 -33.04 0.15 6.82
N PRO A 693 -31.82 0.12 6.25
CA PRO A 693 -31.64 0.21 4.80
C PRO A 693 -32.18 -1.05 4.11
N SER A 694 -32.46 -0.95 2.83
CA SER A 694 -32.77 -2.12 1.99
C SER A 694 -32.13 -2.00 0.62
N LEU A 695 -31.41 -3.04 0.21
CA LEU A 695 -30.85 -3.11 -1.14
C LEU A 695 -32.01 -3.27 -2.13
N ARG A 696 -32.04 -2.44 -3.18
CA ARG A 696 -33.12 -2.42 -4.17
C ARG A 696 -32.78 -3.31 -5.34
N TRP A 697 -31.60 -3.09 -5.91
CA TRP A 697 -31.11 -3.81 -7.06
C TRP A 697 -29.57 -3.80 -7.07
N VAL A 698 -29.04 -4.77 -7.77
CA VAL A 698 -27.63 -4.89 -8.18
C VAL A 698 -27.69 -5.10 -9.67
N ILE A 699 -26.86 -4.37 -10.42
CA ILE A 699 -26.70 -4.53 -11.86
C ILE A 699 -25.25 -4.92 -12.09
N ASP A 700 -25.02 -6.01 -12.82
CA ASP A 700 -23.70 -6.41 -13.27
C ASP A 700 -23.68 -6.98 -14.69
N SER A 701 -22.47 -7.25 -15.19
CA SER A 701 -22.22 -7.76 -16.55
C SER A 701 -22.84 -9.14 -16.85
N ASN A 702 -23.38 -9.85 -15.86
CA ASN A 702 -24.08 -11.12 -16.04
C ASN A 702 -25.59 -10.94 -16.21
N ASP A 703 -26.12 -9.73 -15.95
CA ASP A 703 -27.52 -9.43 -16.12
C ASP A 703 -27.87 -9.25 -17.61
N ALA A 704 -29.04 -9.76 -18.00
CA ALA A 704 -29.53 -9.61 -19.36
C ALA A 704 -29.71 -8.12 -19.72
N GLY A 705 -29.09 -7.66 -20.82
CA GLY A 705 -29.10 -6.27 -21.24
C GLY A 705 -27.94 -5.43 -20.73
N PHE A 706 -27.00 -6.02 -19.98
CA PHE A 706 -25.81 -5.36 -19.43
C PHE A 706 -24.50 -6.08 -19.79
N LEU A 707 -24.48 -6.89 -20.86
CA LEU A 707 -23.30 -7.70 -21.20
C LEU A 707 -22.07 -6.86 -21.58
N ASP A 708 -22.29 -5.62 -22.06
CA ASP A 708 -21.24 -4.64 -22.36
C ASP A 708 -20.84 -3.78 -21.15
N LEU A 709 -21.35 -4.06 -19.94
CA LEU A 709 -20.93 -3.34 -18.74
C LEU A 709 -19.49 -3.74 -18.36
N GLY A 710 -18.63 -2.73 -18.24
CA GLY A 710 -17.26 -2.85 -17.73
C GLY A 710 -17.16 -2.35 -16.28
N GLN A 711 -15.95 -1.99 -15.87
CA GLN A 711 -15.71 -1.41 -14.56
C GLN A 711 -16.52 -0.12 -14.38
N THR A 712 -17.22 0.03 -13.26
CA THR A 712 -18.24 1.09 -13.08
C THR A 712 -17.64 2.45 -12.70
N TRP A 713 -16.91 3.05 -13.65
CA TRP A 713 -16.25 4.35 -13.50
C TRP A 713 -17.19 5.53 -13.73
N SER A 714 -18.17 5.36 -14.63
CA SER A 714 -19.09 6.43 -15.00
C SER A 714 -20.07 6.72 -13.86
N PRO A 715 -20.13 7.96 -13.34
CA PRO A 715 -21.05 8.31 -12.27
C PRO A 715 -22.51 8.32 -12.74
N ALA A 716 -23.38 7.90 -11.84
CA ALA A 716 -24.82 7.83 -12.05
C ALA A 716 -25.45 9.23 -12.15
N THR A 717 -26.08 9.53 -13.29
CA THR A 717 -26.78 10.79 -13.54
C THR A 717 -28.29 10.61 -13.48
N ALA A 718 -28.94 11.26 -12.52
CA ALA A 718 -30.39 11.23 -12.40
C ALA A 718 -31.07 12.10 -13.45
N ALA A 719 -32.12 11.57 -14.07
CA ALA A 719 -32.98 12.31 -14.99
C ALA A 719 -34.41 11.79 -14.95
N ARG A 720 -35.30 12.50 -15.65
CA ARG A 720 -36.65 12.03 -15.94
C ARG A 720 -36.84 11.97 -17.44
N VAL A 721 -37.42 10.89 -17.95
CA VAL A 721 -37.64 10.66 -19.38
C VAL A 721 -39.07 10.13 -19.59
N SER A 722 -39.73 10.58 -20.65
CA SER A 722 -41.05 10.10 -21.03
C SER A 722 -40.91 8.97 -22.05
N ILE A 723 -41.15 7.73 -21.61
CA ILE A 723 -41.01 6.52 -22.44
C ILE A 723 -42.40 5.91 -22.68
N GLY A 724 -42.81 5.84 -23.95
CA GLY A 724 -44.15 5.38 -24.34
C GLY A 724 -45.27 6.24 -23.76
N GLY A 725 -44.98 7.53 -23.47
CA GLY A 725 -45.89 8.46 -22.82
C GLY A 725 -45.96 8.37 -21.30
N ALA A 726 -45.18 7.48 -20.66
CA ALA A 726 -45.06 7.39 -19.21
C ALA A 726 -43.81 8.13 -18.71
N ALA A 727 -43.99 9.04 -17.76
CA ALA A 727 -42.87 9.70 -17.08
C ALA A 727 -42.16 8.71 -16.15
N LYS A 728 -40.86 8.53 -16.35
CA LYS A 728 -40.02 7.62 -15.56
C LYS A 728 -38.83 8.36 -14.95
N ASP A 729 -38.61 8.12 -13.66
CA ASP A 729 -37.39 8.56 -12.97
C ASP A 729 -36.29 7.52 -13.25
N VAL A 730 -35.23 7.96 -13.94
CA VAL A 730 -34.18 7.08 -14.45
C VAL A 730 -32.79 7.53 -14.00
N ILE A 731 -31.87 6.58 -14.01
CA ILE A 731 -30.44 6.80 -13.85
C ILE A 731 -29.77 6.49 -15.18
N LEU A 732 -28.95 7.42 -15.66
CA LEU A 732 -28.13 7.26 -16.84
C LEU A 732 -26.65 7.17 -16.46
N PHE A 733 -25.93 6.26 -17.09
CA PHE A 733 -24.50 6.07 -16.88
C PHE A 733 -23.86 5.43 -18.11
N GLY A 734 -22.56 5.64 -18.29
CA GLY A 734 -21.75 5.01 -19.33
C GLY A 734 -21.44 3.57 -18.96
N GLY A 735 -21.11 2.75 -19.96
CA GLY A 735 -20.83 1.33 -19.79
C GLY A 735 -19.60 1.07 -18.92
N GLY A 736 -18.77 2.10 -18.67
CA GLY A 736 -17.64 2.00 -17.77
C GLY A 736 -16.32 1.81 -18.50
N TYR A 737 -15.32 1.30 -17.78
CA TYR A 737 -13.94 1.14 -18.25
C TYR A 737 -13.62 -0.32 -18.60
N ASP A 738 -12.89 -0.54 -19.70
CA ASP A 738 -12.29 -1.83 -20.03
C ASP A 738 -10.83 -1.81 -19.54
N ALA A 739 -10.48 -2.71 -18.62
CA ALA A 739 -9.13 -2.82 -18.05
C ALA A 739 -8.04 -3.01 -19.12
N GLY A 740 -8.42 -3.50 -20.30
CA GLY A 740 -7.53 -3.58 -21.44
C GLY A 740 -6.94 -2.24 -21.90
N GLN A 741 -7.51 -1.10 -21.49
CA GLN A 741 -7.01 0.25 -21.75
C GLN A 741 -5.78 0.63 -20.88
N ASP A 742 -5.43 -0.17 -19.86
CA ASP A 742 -4.31 0.13 -18.95
C ASP A 742 -2.94 0.10 -19.67
N ASN A 743 -2.82 -0.64 -20.77
CA ASN A 743 -1.56 -0.78 -21.54
C ASN A 743 -1.18 0.47 -22.38
N GLY A 744 -1.97 1.54 -22.32
CA GLY A 744 -1.70 2.83 -22.97
C GLY A 744 -1.56 2.79 -24.51
N SER A 745 -1.88 1.66 -25.14
CA SER A 745 -1.89 1.48 -26.59
C SER A 745 -3.28 1.74 -27.13
N PHE A 746 -3.38 2.26 -28.35
CA PHE A 746 -4.67 2.40 -29.00
C PHE A 746 -5.32 1.02 -29.20
N ARG A 747 -6.57 0.91 -28.79
CA ARG A 747 -7.38 -0.30 -28.92
C ARG A 747 -8.86 0.07 -28.94
N THR A 748 -9.65 -0.81 -29.54
CA THR A 748 -11.10 -0.87 -29.32
C THR A 748 -11.38 -1.78 -28.12
N ASP A 749 -12.53 -1.60 -27.50
CA ASP A 749 -12.87 -2.23 -26.25
C ASP A 749 -13.92 -3.32 -26.39
N SER A 750 -13.78 -4.31 -25.51
CA SER A 750 -14.63 -5.50 -25.47
C SER A 750 -15.79 -5.35 -24.49
N LYS A 751 -15.73 -4.33 -23.65
CA LYS A 751 -16.71 -3.94 -22.64
C LYS A 751 -16.61 -2.43 -22.40
N GLY A 752 -17.53 -1.87 -21.63
CA GLY A 752 -17.54 -0.46 -21.26
C GLY A 752 -18.13 0.47 -22.32
N ASN A 753 -18.34 -0.01 -23.54
CA ASN A 753 -18.67 0.75 -24.73
C ASN A 753 -20.19 0.82 -24.98
N ALA A 754 -20.93 1.23 -23.94
CA ALA A 754 -22.38 1.39 -24.00
C ALA A 754 -22.85 2.59 -23.18
N ILE A 755 -24.11 2.98 -23.31
CA ILE A 755 -24.80 3.92 -22.42
C ILE A 755 -26.08 3.23 -21.94
N TYR A 756 -26.29 3.23 -20.63
CA TYR A 756 -27.44 2.60 -20.01
C TYR A 756 -28.35 3.63 -19.38
N MET A 757 -29.66 3.40 -19.50
CA MET A 757 -30.71 4.10 -18.79
C MET A 757 -31.54 3.07 -18.03
N VAL A 758 -31.56 3.17 -16.71
CA VAL A 758 -32.24 2.20 -15.84
C VAL A 758 -33.26 2.89 -14.94
N ASN A 759 -34.29 2.16 -14.56
CA ASN A 759 -35.28 2.65 -13.62
C ASN A 759 -34.65 2.84 -12.24
N THR A 760 -34.82 4.03 -11.65
CA THR A 760 -34.18 4.38 -10.37
C THR A 760 -34.56 3.42 -9.22
N LEU A 761 -35.80 2.92 -9.19
CA LEU A 761 -36.31 2.13 -8.07
C LEU A 761 -36.19 0.61 -8.25
N THR A 762 -36.16 0.14 -9.50
CA THR A 762 -36.19 -1.29 -9.85
C THR A 762 -34.90 -1.78 -10.49
N GLY A 763 -34.07 -0.90 -11.07
CA GLY A 763 -32.87 -1.27 -11.80
C GLY A 763 -33.16 -1.89 -13.17
N GLU A 764 -34.43 -1.94 -13.58
CA GLU A 764 -34.81 -2.47 -14.89
C GLU A 764 -34.24 -1.58 -16.00
N LEU A 765 -33.67 -2.21 -17.03
CA LEU A 765 -33.17 -1.52 -18.21
C LEU A 765 -34.33 -0.87 -18.97
N GLU A 766 -34.34 0.44 -19.05
CA GLU A 766 -35.37 1.24 -19.70
C GLU A 766 -34.98 1.63 -21.13
N TRP A 767 -33.69 1.84 -21.38
CA TRP A 767 -33.14 2.12 -22.70
C TRP A 767 -31.61 1.92 -22.70
N SER A 768 -31.02 1.55 -23.84
CA SER A 768 -29.56 1.52 -24.01
C SER A 768 -29.10 1.95 -25.41
N ALA A 769 -27.86 2.42 -25.49
CA ALA A 769 -27.13 2.62 -26.73
C ALA A 769 -25.78 1.90 -26.67
N GLY A 770 -25.30 1.41 -27.81
CA GLY A 770 -24.04 0.67 -27.91
C GLY A 770 -23.85 0.12 -29.31
N ASP A 771 -22.73 -0.56 -29.54
CA ASP A 771 -22.44 -1.19 -30.84
C ASP A 771 -23.29 -2.45 -31.07
N ASP A 772 -23.65 -2.72 -32.33
CA ASP A 772 -24.42 -3.90 -32.75
C ASP A 772 -23.46 -5.04 -33.18
N ASN A 773 -22.54 -5.41 -32.30
CA ASN A 773 -21.57 -6.49 -32.51
C ASN A 773 -22.09 -7.88 -32.11
N GLY A 774 -23.37 -7.97 -31.71
CA GLY A 774 -24.02 -9.22 -31.33
C GLY A 774 -23.71 -9.69 -29.91
N ARG A 775 -23.07 -8.87 -29.07
CA ARG A 775 -22.94 -9.14 -27.62
C ARG A 775 -24.25 -8.83 -26.90
N ASP A 776 -24.80 -7.64 -27.12
CA ASP A 776 -26.11 -7.23 -26.59
C ASP A 776 -26.97 -6.55 -27.67
N ASN A 777 -28.27 -6.46 -27.42
CA ASN A 777 -29.21 -5.81 -28.33
C ASN A 777 -29.59 -4.43 -27.79
N HIS A 778 -28.91 -3.39 -28.25
CA HIS A 778 -29.20 -2.02 -27.84
C HIS A 778 -30.42 -1.41 -28.53
N ASP A 779 -31.15 -0.56 -27.81
CA ASP A 779 -32.29 0.17 -28.37
C ASP A 779 -31.86 1.20 -29.43
N LEU A 780 -30.67 1.81 -29.27
CA LEU A 780 -30.02 2.67 -30.26
C LEU A 780 -28.66 2.06 -30.67
N PRO A 781 -28.59 1.35 -31.81
CA PRO A 781 -27.33 0.78 -32.31
C PRO A 781 -26.42 1.87 -32.89
N LEU A 782 -25.18 1.94 -32.42
CA LEU A 782 -24.17 2.93 -32.78
C LEU A 782 -22.86 2.23 -33.14
N ALA A 783 -22.67 1.90 -34.42
CA ALA A 783 -21.53 1.15 -34.94
C ALA A 783 -20.13 1.82 -34.81
N ARG A 784 -20.05 2.94 -34.11
CA ARG A 784 -18.77 3.62 -33.77
C ARG A 784 -18.51 3.65 -32.27
N MET A 785 -19.41 3.08 -31.47
CA MET A 785 -19.30 3.05 -30.01
C MET A 785 -18.43 1.86 -29.62
N ASP A 786 -17.17 1.90 -30.07
CA ASP A 786 -16.21 0.80 -29.96
C ASP A 786 -15.23 1.02 -28.80
N PHE A 787 -15.37 2.14 -28.08
CA PHE A 787 -14.49 2.56 -26.99
C PHE A 787 -15.28 2.66 -25.69
N SER A 788 -14.64 2.26 -24.61
CA SER A 788 -15.21 2.30 -23.26
C SER A 788 -15.53 3.74 -22.83
N ILE A 789 -16.58 3.89 -22.03
CA ILE A 789 -17.16 5.18 -21.60
C ILE A 789 -17.09 5.27 -20.07
N PRO A 790 -15.92 5.62 -19.51
CA PRO A 790 -15.75 5.85 -18.07
C PRO A 790 -16.23 7.25 -17.63
N ALA A 791 -16.40 8.18 -18.57
CA ALA A 791 -16.80 9.56 -18.25
C ALA A 791 -18.24 9.65 -17.75
N GLY A 792 -18.53 10.66 -16.94
CA GLY A 792 -19.89 11.00 -16.54
C GLY A 792 -20.69 11.65 -17.67
N LEU A 793 -22.01 11.55 -17.58
CA LEU A 793 -22.92 11.96 -18.65
C LEU A 793 -23.47 13.36 -18.34
N ARG A 794 -23.40 14.26 -19.34
CA ARG A 794 -24.01 15.58 -19.23
C ARG A 794 -25.41 15.57 -19.84
N VAL A 795 -26.43 15.52 -18.98
CA VAL A 795 -27.84 15.52 -19.38
C VAL A 795 -28.43 16.93 -19.31
N LEU A 796 -29.16 17.33 -20.34
CA LEU A 796 -29.78 18.65 -20.47
C LEU A 796 -31.29 18.55 -20.68
N ASP A 797 -32.02 19.37 -19.92
CA ASP A 797 -33.42 19.75 -20.15
C ASP A 797 -33.42 21.18 -20.71
N SER A 798 -33.48 21.27 -22.04
CA SER A 798 -33.37 22.50 -22.83
C SER A 798 -34.69 23.27 -22.90
N ASP A 799 -35.84 22.59 -22.87
CA ASP A 799 -37.16 23.22 -22.90
C ASP A 799 -37.78 23.43 -21.51
N ARG A 800 -37.12 22.95 -20.46
CA ARG A 800 -37.47 23.09 -19.05
C ARG A 800 -38.82 22.48 -18.71
N ASP A 801 -39.17 21.39 -19.38
CA ASP A 801 -40.41 20.66 -19.15
C ASP A 801 -40.27 19.58 -18.06
N GLY A 802 -39.04 19.42 -17.53
CA GLY A 802 -38.70 18.44 -16.50
C GLY A 802 -38.28 17.09 -17.08
N PHE A 803 -38.14 16.95 -18.40
CA PHE A 803 -37.63 15.76 -19.07
C PHE A 803 -36.27 16.04 -19.73
N ALA A 804 -35.38 15.06 -19.69
CA ALA A 804 -34.13 15.14 -20.44
C ALA A 804 -34.42 15.18 -21.95
N ASN A 805 -33.80 16.13 -22.67
CA ASN A 805 -33.87 16.19 -24.13
C ASN A 805 -32.55 15.83 -24.79
N ARG A 806 -31.41 16.04 -24.13
CA ARG A 806 -30.10 15.83 -24.73
C ARG A 806 -29.07 15.30 -23.74
N LEU A 807 -28.14 14.52 -24.26
CA LEU A 807 -27.02 13.93 -23.55
C LEU A 807 -25.71 14.16 -24.31
N TYR A 808 -24.65 14.48 -23.59
CA TYR A 808 -23.28 14.49 -24.07
C TYR A 808 -22.38 13.63 -23.19
N VAL A 809 -21.44 12.91 -23.82
CA VAL A 809 -20.43 12.11 -23.10
C VAL A 809 -19.18 11.92 -23.96
N GLY A 810 -18.02 11.86 -23.33
CA GLY A 810 -16.75 11.51 -23.99
C GLY A 810 -16.38 10.04 -23.76
N ASP A 811 -15.57 9.46 -24.65
CA ASP A 811 -15.07 8.09 -24.51
C ASP A 811 -13.53 7.98 -24.56
N MET A 812 -13.05 6.75 -24.41
CA MET A 812 -11.62 6.41 -24.45
C MET A 812 -10.96 6.55 -25.84
N GLY A 813 -11.76 6.69 -26.90
CA GLY A 813 -11.28 7.02 -28.25
C GLY A 813 -11.17 8.53 -28.50
N ALA A 814 -11.46 9.35 -27.48
CA ALA A 814 -11.66 10.79 -27.57
C ALA A 814 -12.74 11.21 -28.59
N GLN A 815 -13.80 10.41 -28.69
CA GLN A 815 -15.03 10.82 -29.35
C GLN A 815 -15.93 11.54 -28.35
N VAL A 816 -16.66 12.54 -28.83
CA VAL A 816 -17.72 13.21 -28.09
C VAL A 816 -19.05 12.79 -28.71
N TRP A 817 -19.88 12.14 -27.91
CA TRP A 817 -21.19 11.65 -28.29
C TRP A 817 -22.26 12.69 -27.99
N ARG A 818 -23.26 12.76 -28.87
CA ARG A 818 -24.50 13.49 -28.63
C ARG A 818 -25.69 12.57 -28.89
N ILE A 819 -26.59 12.50 -27.94
CA ILE A 819 -27.85 11.76 -28.05
C ILE A 819 -29.01 12.70 -27.69
N ASP A 820 -30.02 12.75 -28.55
CA ASP A 820 -31.24 13.54 -28.38
C ASP A 820 -32.42 12.61 -28.07
N PHE A 821 -33.14 12.89 -26.99
CA PHE A 821 -34.32 12.15 -26.56
C PHE A 821 -35.60 12.76 -27.12
N ILE A 822 -36.43 11.91 -27.72
CA ILE A 822 -37.74 12.23 -28.28
C ILE A 822 -38.81 11.76 -27.29
N ASN A 823 -39.01 12.56 -26.23
CA ASN A 823 -39.95 12.26 -25.15
C ASN A 823 -41.35 11.90 -25.67
N GLY A 824 -41.91 10.82 -25.12
CA GLY A 824 -43.21 10.25 -25.49
C GLY A 824 -43.13 9.03 -26.42
N ASN A 825 -42.01 8.83 -27.12
CA ASN A 825 -41.80 7.67 -27.98
C ASN A 825 -41.53 6.38 -27.19
N GLY A 826 -41.76 5.23 -27.82
CA GLY A 826 -41.34 3.92 -27.27
C GLY A 826 -39.82 3.72 -27.36
N ARG A 827 -39.29 2.73 -26.63
CA ARG A 827 -37.83 2.50 -26.46
C ARG A 827 -37.02 2.56 -27.78
N ALA A 828 -37.44 1.80 -28.79
CA ALA A 828 -36.74 1.68 -30.07
C ALA A 828 -36.67 2.99 -30.89
N SER A 829 -37.48 3.99 -30.57
CA SER A 829 -37.46 5.31 -31.23
C SER A 829 -37.38 6.45 -30.22
N LEU A 830 -36.92 6.16 -29.00
CA LEU A 830 -36.84 7.12 -27.91
C LEU A 830 -35.71 8.11 -28.13
N ALA A 831 -34.64 7.71 -28.80
CA ALA A 831 -33.45 8.52 -28.94
C ALA A 831 -32.86 8.42 -30.36
N GLU A 832 -32.22 9.50 -30.79
CA GLU A 832 -31.39 9.55 -32.01
C GLU A 832 -30.07 10.25 -31.69
N GLY A 833 -28.99 9.93 -32.41
CA GLY A 833 -27.69 10.53 -32.10
C GLY A 833 -26.51 9.80 -32.71
N GLY A 834 -25.32 10.18 -32.26
CA GLY A 834 -24.06 9.59 -32.69
C GLY A 834 -22.86 10.45 -32.30
N VAL A 835 -21.73 10.21 -32.96
CA VAL A 835 -20.49 10.98 -32.78
C VAL A 835 -20.71 12.42 -33.24
N LEU A 836 -20.63 13.37 -32.31
CA LEU A 836 -20.65 14.80 -32.60
C LEU A 836 -19.28 15.27 -33.11
N ALA A 837 -18.22 14.81 -32.46
CA ALA A 837 -16.84 15.14 -32.80
C ALA A 837 -15.91 13.98 -32.44
N SER A 838 -14.82 13.84 -33.18
CA SER A 838 -13.72 12.91 -32.89
C SER A 838 -12.46 13.75 -32.75
N LEU A 839 -11.87 13.74 -31.56
CA LEU A 839 -10.79 14.66 -31.16
C LEU A 839 -9.47 13.94 -30.86
N GLY A 840 -9.43 12.62 -31.07
CA GLY A 840 -8.23 11.79 -30.93
C GLY A 840 -8.17 10.69 -32.00
N ALA A 841 -7.67 9.53 -31.59
CA ALA A 841 -7.26 8.44 -32.48
C ALA A 841 -8.40 7.59 -33.08
N ALA A 842 -9.65 7.76 -32.66
CA ALA A 842 -10.75 6.87 -33.05
C ALA A 842 -11.00 6.80 -34.58
N ASP A 843 -10.61 7.82 -35.35
CA ASP A 843 -10.74 7.85 -36.81
C ASP A 843 -9.42 7.61 -37.56
N ASP A 844 -8.33 7.34 -36.84
CA ASP A 844 -7.04 7.02 -37.43
C ASP A 844 -6.89 5.50 -37.61
N GLY A 845 -6.46 5.08 -38.79
CA GLY A 845 -6.22 3.67 -39.09
C GLY A 845 -4.92 3.12 -38.48
N ALA A 846 -3.98 3.99 -38.10
CA ALA A 846 -2.72 3.62 -37.46
C ALA A 846 -2.23 4.73 -36.50
N PRO A 847 -3.00 5.02 -35.43
CA PRO A 847 -2.69 6.13 -34.53
C PRO A 847 -1.38 5.92 -33.78
N ALA A 848 -0.57 6.98 -33.70
CA ALA A 848 0.56 7.00 -32.78
C ALA A 848 0.06 7.12 -31.34
N ARG A 849 0.86 6.65 -30.37
CA ARG A 849 0.51 6.73 -28.94
C ARG A 849 0.20 8.16 -28.47
N ALA A 850 0.88 9.16 -29.03
CA ALA A 850 0.63 10.58 -28.72
C ALA A 850 -0.74 11.10 -29.20
N ASP A 851 -1.39 10.42 -30.13
CA ASP A 851 -2.70 10.79 -30.68
C ASP A 851 -3.86 10.08 -29.96
N ALA A 852 -3.56 9.09 -29.10
CA ALA A 852 -4.51 8.32 -28.31
C ALA A 852 -5.01 9.09 -27.06
N ARG A 853 -5.59 10.27 -27.28
CA ARG A 853 -6.25 11.06 -26.22
C ARG A 853 -7.45 10.28 -25.66
N ARG A 854 -7.73 10.45 -24.38
CA ARG A 854 -8.83 9.79 -23.67
C ARG A 854 -9.67 10.81 -22.91
N PHE A 855 -10.95 10.51 -22.71
CA PHE A 855 -11.85 11.34 -21.90
C PHE A 855 -12.37 10.57 -20.69
N TYR A 856 -11.99 11.04 -19.50
CA TYR A 856 -12.47 10.52 -18.21
C TYR A 856 -13.48 11.46 -17.53
N ASN A 857 -13.50 12.74 -17.94
CA ASN A 857 -14.29 13.77 -17.27
C ASN A 857 -15.66 13.98 -17.94
N THR A 858 -16.65 14.32 -17.12
CA THR A 858 -17.97 14.75 -17.61
C THR A 858 -17.83 16.02 -18.46
N PRO A 859 -18.42 16.08 -19.68
CA PRO A 859 -18.42 17.30 -20.46
C PRO A 859 -19.20 18.43 -19.79
N ASP A 860 -18.67 19.65 -19.85
CA ASP A 860 -19.41 20.85 -19.49
C ASP A 860 -20.16 21.38 -20.70
N ALA A 861 -21.45 21.70 -20.53
CA ALA A 861 -22.28 22.28 -21.57
C ALA A 861 -22.89 23.60 -21.10
N VAL A 862 -22.70 24.65 -21.92
CA VAL A 862 -23.19 26.01 -21.65
C VAL A 862 -23.85 26.58 -22.90
N ASP A 863 -25.06 27.10 -22.74
CA ASP A 863 -25.73 27.82 -23.82
C ASP A 863 -25.26 29.28 -23.91
N LEU A 864 -24.78 29.66 -25.07
CA LEU A 864 -24.33 31.00 -25.45
C LEU A 864 -25.36 31.63 -26.38
N VAL A 865 -25.72 32.89 -26.10
CA VAL A 865 -26.56 33.68 -27.01
C VAL A 865 -25.66 34.59 -27.83
N LEU A 866 -25.51 34.28 -29.12
CA LEU A 866 -24.72 35.04 -30.09
C LEU A 866 -25.62 35.44 -31.27
N ASP A 867 -25.75 36.74 -31.52
CA ASP A 867 -26.53 37.30 -32.63
C ASP A 867 -27.96 36.74 -32.76
N ALA A 868 -28.66 36.62 -31.62
CA ALA A 868 -30.01 36.04 -31.51
C ALA A 868 -30.11 34.54 -31.92
N LYS A 869 -28.98 33.82 -31.95
CA LYS A 869 -28.93 32.35 -32.01
C LYS A 869 -28.45 31.81 -30.67
N ILE A 870 -29.00 30.67 -30.28
CA ILE A 870 -28.52 29.89 -29.13
C ILE A 870 -27.52 28.86 -29.67
N LEU A 871 -26.28 28.90 -29.17
CA LEU A 871 -25.21 27.96 -29.46
C LEU A 871 -24.82 27.25 -28.16
N THR A 872 -24.80 25.93 -28.14
CA THR A 872 -24.29 25.19 -26.97
C THR A 872 -22.79 24.99 -27.13
N ALA A 873 -21.99 25.58 -26.24
CA ALA A 873 -20.57 25.31 -26.12
C ALA A 873 -20.36 24.07 -25.25
N ILE A 874 -19.53 23.14 -25.72
CA ILE A 874 -19.18 21.91 -25.02
C ILE A 874 -17.68 21.96 -24.73
N ASN A 875 -17.32 21.93 -23.46
CA ASN A 875 -15.93 21.87 -23.01
C ASN A 875 -15.69 20.50 -22.39
N ILE A 876 -14.57 19.87 -22.75
CA ILE A 876 -14.17 18.59 -22.19
C ILE A 876 -12.65 18.54 -22.08
N GLY A 877 -12.16 18.08 -20.93
CA GLY A 877 -10.73 17.87 -20.70
C GLY A 877 -10.33 16.44 -21.05
N SER A 878 -9.23 16.27 -21.78
CA SER A 878 -8.57 14.98 -21.98
C SER A 878 -7.56 14.71 -20.88
N GLY A 879 -7.40 13.43 -20.51
CA GLY A 879 -6.42 12.92 -19.55
C GLY A 879 -5.65 11.76 -20.14
#